data_AF-A0A4Y8V8N9-F1
#
_entry.id   AF-A0A4Y8V8N9-F1
#
_cell.length_a   1.000
_cell.length_b   1.000
_cell.length_c   1.000
_cell.angle_alpha   90.00
_cell.angle_beta   90.00
_cell.angle_gamma   90.00
#
_symmetry.space_group_name_H-M   'P 1'
#
loop_
_entity.id
_entity.type
_entity.pdbx_description
1 polymer ?
#
loop_
_entity_poly.entity_id
_entity_poly.type
_entity_poly.pdbx_seq_one_letter_code
_entity_poly.pdbx_strand_id
1 'polypeptide(L)'
;MPDANTEGLRVHRGRIYAEVQYTTTTTVMVDWDEGAGTYRAKLPQEMHPSGPALRFDPQSNTWRVGEPPYTGDMIGPVVHRQAENPDDIPAQGLAPRTQSDMTAVYIDTLNYVWNNDITNHHGYVVMHRKMRRGDSVGPPSHHAFMDENGSYVIVEAPTHPIDRPAELLPAWTDRDIWDLYGLQGADISRFRTEAERTGKKPQWARVRAQRMENTHLFDELHRWSGREMDRDMFNRLLDLQKRTPAEWVKYLDSVTLHRSTPAPQSSLPRVPTPETPALQTPSPRPPTPDTPETTEATPGFGHQSHYTWDIDSQNFHGYVEMQRKPGLDDSHGPLTQVAFPEGSGLTIVSPIRYSASQRAFRPYWRDIDIWNLYRIEGADILRFRQDVALNLKQPAWVKQRELSSRREELLEYLRLWTNPDSPLKSREQVIARFQPYNLSTQQLARLCKELSPTGQFNKLINDELPGWVQTHQARTLVVTNPKQLDPFLSELHAEIIRLRNQGEGTSLMKDSLTPPFFRELLLHSGFKRNRHNYLYRLDIPAVFKVDNRTPFEIARPGAMAAPTLSIEGSTSETAVSAMFSLRVAMKFANESNDATGSLDTRTDSTLTGSEPRQTNEAASLSRSRRMTFCYLLDTRNVEVVSGQDNRAYNPTRIDKRPADDQTRFPSMKMEGHVSMSSIGFTSRRVWLLNSDMTRAATVDDINTQALERATGSGQSHAEVIEARTQAGELNMGEYDALIDEVAKAGKRTIEMPAGQDIFSTDIIFPPELISLL
;
A
#
# COMPACT_ATOMS: atom_id res chain seq x y z
N MET A 1 -4.78 11.72 24.76
CA MET A 1 -3.45 12.34 24.53
C MET A 1 -2.56 11.28 23.90
N PRO A 2 -1.55 11.63 23.08
CA PRO A 2 -0.45 10.73 22.75
C PRO A 2 0.30 10.31 24.03
N ASP A 3 1.07 9.22 23.96
CA ASP A 3 1.82 8.74 25.11
C ASP A 3 3.02 9.60 25.50
N ALA A 4 3.38 9.50 26.78
CA ALA A 4 4.48 10.27 27.34
C ALA A 4 5.80 9.71 26.80
N ASN A 5 6.70 10.61 26.41
CA ASN A 5 8.04 10.24 26.00
C ASN A 5 8.87 9.73 27.19
N THR A 6 10.14 9.40 26.92
CA THR A 6 11.16 8.99 27.91
C THR A 6 11.55 10.09 28.92
N GLU A 7 10.87 11.24 28.91
CA GLU A 7 11.08 12.39 29.80
C GLU A 7 9.76 12.84 30.47
N GLY A 8 8.72 12.00 30.45
CA GLY A 8 7.42 12.25 31.11
C GLY A 8 6.56 13.34 30.44
N LEU A 9 6.88 13.72 29.21
CA LEU A 9 6.22 14.79 28.46
C LEU A 9 5.35 14.25 27.31
N ARG A 10 4.15 14.82 27.16
CA ARG A 10 3.20 14.55 26.07
C ARG A 10 3.05 15.81 25.22
N VAL A 11 3.30 15.73 23.91
CA VAL A 11 3.06 16.84 22.96
C VAL A 11 1.71 16.64 22.28
N HIS A 12 0.84 17.66 22.31
CA HIS A 12 -0.48 17.58 21.69
C HIS A 12 -0.92 18.95 21.16
N ARG A 13 -1.24 19.03 19.85
CA ARG A 13 -1.67 20.26 19.16
C ARG A 13 -0.72 21.45 19.38
N GLY A 14 0.58 21.23 19.23
CA GLY A 14 1.63 22.25 19.37
C GLY A 14 1.85 22.75 20.81
N ARG A 15 1.37 22.02 21.82
CA ARG A 15 1.50 22.36 23.25
C ARG A 15 2.14 21.20 24.01
N ILE A 16 3.02 21.52 24.96
CA ILE A 16 3.71 20.55 25.81
C ILE A 16 2.91 20.36 27.10
N TYR A 17 2.75 19.12 27.52
CA TYR A 17 2.10 18.73 28.76
C TYR A 17 2.99 17.79 29.56
N ALA A 18 3.03 17.95 30.88
CA ALA A 18 3.70 17.05 31.81
C ALA A 18 2.67 16.34 32.69
N GLU A 19 2.95 15.10 33.10
CA GLU A 19 2.20 14.47 34.19
C GLU A 19 2.82 14.88 35.53
N VAL A 20 2.13 15.77 36.24
CA VAL A 20 2.54 16.31 37.53
C VAL A 20 1.88 15.51 38.66
N GLN A 21 2.70 14.99 39.55
CA GLN A 21 2.33 14.17 40.69
C GLN A 21 2.39 15.01 41.96
N TYR A 22 1.23 15.21 42.61
CA TYR A 22 1.10 16.03 43.81
C TYR A 22 0.44 15.22 44.95
N THR A 23 -0.90 15.08 44.91
CA THR A 23 -1.66 14.11 45.72
C THR A 23 -2.33 13.05 44.84
N THR A 24 -2.68 13.41 43.61
CA THR A 24 -2.95 12.51 42.48
C THR A 24 -2.09 12.92 41.29
N THR A 25 -1.95 12.05 40.29
CA THR A 25 -1.27 12.39 39.02
C THR A 25 -2.22 13.18 38.14
N THR A 26 -1.77 14.33 37.62
CA THR A 26 -2.59 15.24 36.79
C THR A 26 -1.78 15.77 35.60
N THR A 27 -2.39 15.83 34.42
CA THR A 27 -1.73 16.36 33.21
C THR A 27 -1.84 17.88 33.18
N VAL A 28 -0.69 18.57 33.28
CA VAL A 28 -0.58 20.03 33.33
C VAL A 28 0.15 20.53 32.09
N MET A 29 -0.26 21.68 31.52
CA MET A 29 0.47 22.31 30.42
C MET A 29 1.74 22.98 30.96
N VAL A 30 2.85 22.82 30.25
CA VAL A 30 4.16 23.31 30.68
C VAL A 30 4.86 24.07 29.56
N ASP A 31 5.78 24.93 29.96
CA ASP A 31 6.68 25.65 29.07
C ASP A 31 8.04 25.82 29.76
N TRP A 32 9.08 26.16 29.01
CA TRP A 32 10.43 26.29 29.56
C TRP A 32 10.60 27.65 30.27
N ASP A 33 11.10 27.65 31.51
CA ASP A 33 11.49 28.86 32.22
C ASP A 33 13.02 28.94 32.31
N GLU A 34 13.60 29.83 31.49
CA GLU A 34 15.05 30.11 31.50
C GLU A 34 15.55 30.63 32.85
N GLY A 35 14.71 31.33 33.62
CA GLY A 35 15.06 31.85 34.95
C GLY A 35 15.06 30.79 36.05
N ALA A 36 14.35 29.67 35.86
CA ALA A 36 14.36 28.53 36.78
C ALA A 36 15.19 27.33 36.29
N GLY A 37 15.64 27.34 35.02
CA GLY A 37 16.39 26.25 34.41
C GLY A 37 15.61 24.94 34.31
N THR A 38 14.27 25.00 34.27
CA THR A 38 13.38 23.84 34.24
C THR A 38 12.02 24.18 33.61
N TYR A 39 11.20 23.17 33.34
CA TYR A 39 9.82 23.37 32.92
C TYR A 39 8.97 23.94 34.06
N ARG A 40 8.13 24.92 33.74
CA ARG A 40 7.19 25.58 34.65
C ARG A 40 5.76 25.42 34.14
N ALA A 41 4.81 25.23 35.04
CA ALA A 41 3.39 25.11 34.69
C ALA A 41 2.85 26.43 34.08
N LYS A 42 1.94 26.31 33.11
CA LYS A 42 1.40 27.43 32.32
C LYS A 42 -0.09 27.24 32.03
N LEU A 43 -0.88 28.33 32.09
CA LEU A 43 -2.29 28.29 31.72
C LEU A 43 -2.48 28.39 30.18
N PRO A 44 -3.53 27.79 29.59
CA PRO A 44 -3.72 27.71 28.13
C PRO A 44 -3.87 29.03 27.34
N GLN A 45 -3.87 30.18 28.04
CA GLN A 45 -4.02 31.54 27.52
C GLN A 45 -2.84 32.46 27.88
N GLU A 46 -1.88 32.01 28.71
CA GLU A 46 -0.72 32.81 29.09
C GLU A 46 0.35 32.79 28.00
N MET A 47 1.12 33.88 27.88
CA MET A 47 2.21 33.96 26.89
C MET A 47 3.54 33.38 27.42
N HIS A 48 3.80 33.52 28.72
CA HIS A 48 4.95 32.95 29.44
C HIS A 48 4.46 32.09 30.62
N PRO A 49 5.21 31.09 31.11
CA PRO A 49 4.76 30.26 32.22
C PRO A 49 4.78 31.03 33.55
N SER A 50 3.67 31.06 34.28
CA SER A 50 3.53 31.76 35.57
C SER A 50 3.51 30.84 36.80
N GLY A 51 3.21 29.56 36.61
CA GLY A 51 2.93 28.60 37.70
C GLY A 51 4.17 28.11 38.46
N PRO A 52 4.05 27.03 39.25
CA PRO A 52 5.20 26.42 39.92
C PRO A 52 6.22 25.84 38.92
N ALA A 53 7.50 25.95 39.28
CA ALA A 53 8.58 25.24 38.62
C ALA A 53 8.53 23.75 38.98
N LEU A 54 8.78 22.89 37.99
CA LEU A 54 8.66 21.44 38.11
C LEU A 54 10.04 20.78 38.07
N ARG A 55 10.17 19.61 38.70
CA ARG A 55 11.36 18.76 38.65
C ARG A 55 10.95 17.36 38.20
N PHE A 56 11.69 16.79 37.25
CA PHE A 56 11.45 15.43 36.75
C PHE A 56 11.96 14.38 37.74
N ASP A 57 11.17 13.32 37.91
CA ASP A 57 11.53 12.11 38.65
C ASP A 57 11.75 10.94 37.67
N PRO A 58 13.02 10.54 37.43
CA PRO A 58 13.35 9.48 36.48
C PRO A 58 12.99 8.07 36.98
N GLN A 59 12.58 7.88 38.24
CA GLN A 59 12.12 6.57 38.73
C GLN A 59 10.64 6.32 38.44
N SER A 60 9.82 7.37 38.37
CA SER A 60 8.39 7.29 38.09
C SER A 60 8.00 7.80 36.68
N ASN A 61 8.93 8.43 35.95
CA ASN A 61 8.68 9.13 34.68
C ASN A 61 7.62 10.25 34.81
N THR A 62 7.52 10.88 35.99
CA THR A 62 6.57 11.96 36.31
C THR A 62 7.30 13.23 36.75
N TRP A 63 6.59 14.34 36.81
CA TRP A 63 7.09 15.64 37.27
C TRP A 63 6.51 15.98 38.65
N ARG A 64 7.24 16.74 39.47
CA ARG A 64 6.82 17.16 40.81
C ARG A 64 7.06 18.66 41.00
N VAL A 65 6.26 19.34 41.81
CA VAL A 65 6.49 20.75 42.17
C VAL A 65 7.75 20.87 43.03
N GLY A 66 8.65 21.79 42.71
CA GLY A 66 9.83 22.08 43.53
C GLY A 66 9.56 23.11 44.63
N GLU A 67 10.01 22.82 45.85
CA GLU A 67 10.03 23.82 46.94
C GLU A 67 11.15 24.87 46.69
N PRO A 68 10.94 26.14 47.06
CA PRO A 68 11.91 27.21 46.82
C PRO A 68 13.07 27.19 47.84
N PRO A 69 14.32 27.46 47.40
CA PRO A 69 15.43 27.66 48.33
C PRO A 69 15.30 28.98 49.10
N TYR A 70 15.82 29.01 50.33
CA TYR A 70 15.75 30.14 51.25
C TYR A 70 16.51 31.38 50.74
N THR A 71 15.99 32.57 51.03
CA THR A 71 16.62 33.87 50.72
C THR A 71 17.72 34.25 51.73
N GLY A 72 18.78 34.91 51.25
CA GLY A 72 19.90 35.39 52.07
C GLY A 72 20.72 36.50 51.38
N ASP A 73 20.22 37.74 51.51
CA ASP A 73 20.80 39.07 51.17
C ASP A 73 22.23 39.20 50.62
N MET A 74 22.40 40.01 49.56
CA MET A 74 22.95 41.38 49.71
C MET A 74 22.83 42.26 48.45
N ILE A 75 21.94 43.25 48.58
CA ILE A 75 21.65 44.48 47.82
C ILE A 75 22.79 45.08 46.96
N GLY A 76 22.45 45.49 45.73
CA GLY A 76 23.16 46.50 44.91
C GLY A 76 22.18 47.18 43.93
N PRO A 77 22.14 48.52 43.77
CA PRO A 77 20.89 49.21 43.38
C PRO A 77 20.64 49.41 41.87
N VAL A 78 19.34 49.47 41.55
CA VAL A 78 18.77 49.86 40.25
C VAL A 78 18.74 51.39 40.08
N VAL A 79 18.93 51.88 38.85
CA VAL A 79 18.51 53.22 38.43
C VAL A 79 17.39 53.11 37.40
N HIS A 80 16.30 53.85 37.60
CA HIS A 80 15.16 53.84 36.69
C HIS A 80 15.28 54.89 35.57
N ARG A 81 14.90 54.45 34.36
CA ARG A 81 14.04 55.15 33.39
C ARG A 81 13.97 56.69 33.49
N GLN A 82 14.31 57.34 32.39
CA GLN A 82 13.50 58.46 31.89
C GLN A 82 13.30 58.34 30.37
N ALA A 83 12.23 58.93 29.87
CA ALA A 83 11.86 58.95 28.45
C ALA A 83 11.41 60.36 28.09
N GLU A 84 11.83 60.85 26.93
CA GLU A 84 11.43 62.13 26.37
C GLU A 84 11.02 61.99 24.90
N ASN A 85 10.51 63.08 24.35
CA ASN A 85 9.48 63.10 23.30
C ASN A 85 10.06 63.27 21.87
N PRO A 86 9.21 63.23 20.81
CA PRO A 86 9.67 63.35 19.42
C PRO A 86 10.02 64.81 19.05
N ASP A 87 10.36 64.98 17.76
CA ASP A 87 10.64 66.24 17.06
C ASP A 87 11.98 66.92 17.36
N ASP A 88 13.07 66.29 16.89
CA ASP A 88 14.09 67.06 16.16
C ASP A 88 14.76 66.22 15.04
N ILE A 89 14.83 66.75 13.82
CA ILE A 89 15.43 66.08 12.64
C ILE A 89 16.52 66.95 12.02
N PRO A 90 17.81 66.59 12.19
CA PRO A 90 18.85 66.92 11.25
C PRO A 90 18.98 65.81 10.19
N ALA A 91 18.54 66.09 8.96
CA ALA A 91 18.60 65.11 7.87
C ALA A 91 20.05 64.82 7.46
N GLN A 92 20.61 63.69 7.93
CA GLN A 92 21.84 63.11 7.41
C GLN A 92 21.52 61.97 6.46
N GLY A 93 22.19 61.94 5.31
CA GLY A 93 21.75 61.19 4.14
C GLY A 93 21.73 59.68 4.35
N LEU A 94 20.65 59.04 3.89
CA LEU A 94 20.56 57.59 3.69
C LEU A 94 21.59 57.14 2.65
N ALA A 95 22.79 56.81 3.11
CA ALA A 95 23.74 56.04 2.31
C ALA A 95 23.08 54.70 1.94
N PRO A 96 23.05 54.30 0.66
CA PRO A 96 22.37 53.07 0.26
C PRO A 96 23.11 51.88 0.83
N ARG A 97 22.50 51.17 1.79
CA ARG A 97 22.96 49.84 2.19
C ARG A 97 22.88 48.92 0.97
N THR A 98 24.05 48.54 0.47
CA THR A 98 24.21 47.49 -0.55
C THR A 98 23.67 46.17 0.00
N GLN A 99 23.10 45.36 -0.90
CA GLN A 99 22.62 44.01 -0.63
C GLN A 99 23.66 43.18 0.15
N SER A 100 23.22 42.52 1.22
CA SER A 100 24.07 41.77 2.13
C SER A 100 24.52 40.44 1.51
N ASP A 101 25.71 40.41 0.90
CA ASP A 101 26.38 39.17 0.46
C ASP A 101 26.87 38.35 1.67
N MET A 102 25.93 37.77 2.42
CA MET A 102 26.22 36.78 3.47
C MET A 102 26.31 35.38 2.86
N THR A 103 27.44 34.71 3.12
CA THR A 103 27.56 33.27 2.92
C THR A 103 26.53 32.53 3.76
N ALA A 104 25.76 31.62 3.13
CA ALA A 104 24.75 30.81 3.79
C ALA A 104 25.32 30.01 4.96
N VAL A 105 24.73 30.19 6.15
CA VAL A 105 25.08 29.44 7.37
C VAL A 105 24.07 28.31 7.55
N TYR A 106 24.53 27.07 7.49
CA TYR A 106 23.66 25.89 7.60
C TYR A 106 23.50 25.42 9.04
N ILE A 107 22.32 24.90 9.38
CA ILE A 107 22.02 24.34 10.71
C ILE A 107 22.48 22.89 10.77
N ASP A 108 23.23 22.56 11.83
CA ASP A 108 23.51 21.16 12.17
C ASP A 108 22.26 20.50 12.78
N THR A 109 21.55 19.75 11.95
CA THR A 109 20.33 19.00 12.30
C THR A 109 20.55 17.93 13.37
N LEU A 110 21.79 17.50 13.63
CA LEU A 110 22.11 16.61 14.73
C LEU A 110 21.82 17.24 16.10
N ASN A 111 21.81 18.58 16.17
CA ASN A 111 21.67 19.35 17.40
C ASN A 111 20.29 20.02 17.60
N TYR A 112 19.41 20.00 16.59
CA TYR A 112 18.10 20.66 16.63
C TYR A 112 16.94 19.69 16.29
N VAL A 113 15.74 20.00 16.77
CA VAL A 113 14.48 19.30 16.48
C VAL A 113 13.45 20.27 15.91
N TRP A 114 12.61 19.78 15.00
CA TRP A 114 11.55 20.53 14.34
C TRP A 114 10.47 19.54 13.90
N ASN A 115 9.31 20.03 13.48
CA ASN A 115 8.24 19.19 12.93
C ASN A 115 8.25 19.28 11.39
N ASN A 116 8.32 18.14 10.70
CA ASN A 116 8.26 18.09 9.24
C ASN A 116 6.84 18.27 8.68
N ASP A 117 5.80 18.04 9.48
CA ASP A 117 4.39 18.08 9.06
C ASP A 117 3.78 19.50 9.10
N ILE A 118 4.55 20.51 9.55
CA ILE A 118 4.10 21.90 9.64
C ILE A 118 4.61 22.66 8.41
N THR A 119 3.70 22.99 7.49
CA THR A 119 3.99 23.82 6.31
C THR A 119 3.54 25.26 6.52
N ASN A 120 4.48 26.13 6.90
CA ASN A 120 4.26 27.57 7.05
C ASN A 120 3.99 28.23 5.68
N HIS A 121 3.05 29.18 5.61
CA HIS A 121 2.65 29.84 4.35
C HIS A 121 3.80 30.57 3.63
N HIS A 122 4.82 30.97 4.37
CA HIS A 122 6.00 31.68 3.86
C HIS A 122 7.23 30.77 3.62
N GLY A 123 7.13 29.46 3.89
CA GLY A 123 8.19 28.48 3.65
C GLY A 123 9.31 28.42 4.71
N TYR A 124 9.17 29.15 5.83
CA TYR A 124 10.07 29.03 6.98
C TYR A 124 9.94 27.66 7.66
N VAL A 125 11.00 27.18 8.29
CA VAL A 125 10.98 26.10 9.28
C VAL A 125 11.58 26.62 10.59
N VAL A 126 10.92 26.35 11.71
CA VAL A 126 11.37 26.74 13.05
C VAL A 126 11.98 25.53 13.74
N MET A 127 13.23 25.68 14.20
CA MET A 127 14.04 24.57 14.71
C MET A 127 14.53 24.89 16.13
N HIS A 128 14.31 23.98 17.08
CA HIS A 128 14.60 24.17 18.51
C HIS A 128 15.77 23.30 18.97
N ARG A 129 16.64 23.82 19.85
CA ARG A 129 17.86 23.12 20.29
C ARG A 129 17.51 21.89 21.13
N LYS A 130 18.15 20.75 20.85
CA LYS A 130 17.97 19.51 21.64
C LYS A 130 18.41 19.73 23.09
N MET A 131 17.61 19.23 24.04
CA MET A 131 17.93 19.34 25.46
C MET A 131 19.27 18.66 25.78
N ARG A 132 19.96 19.15 26.81
CA ARG A 132 21.35 18.77 27.17
C ARG A 132 22.43 19.19 26.15
N ARG A 133 22.11 20.01 25.13
CA ARG A 133 23.11 20.81 24.40
C ARG A 133 23.25 22.18 25.06
N GLY A 134 24.49 22.55 25.40
CA GLY A 134 24.84 23.86 25.93
C GLY A 134 24.92 24.95 24.87
N ASP A 135 25.10 26.20 25.28
CA ASP A 135 25.00 27.37 24.40
C ASP A 135 26.17 27.52 23.41
N SER A 136 27.23 26.73 23.58
CA SER A 136 28.29 26.52 22.57
C SER A 136 27.81 25.89 21.26
N VAL A 137 26.57 25.38 21.21
CA VAL A 137 25.95 24.73 20.04
C VAL A 137 25.03 25.69 19.25
N GLY A 138 24.77 26.89 19.77
CA GLY A 138 23.91 27.90 19.14
C GLY A 138 22.68 28.28 19.98
N PRO A 139 21.85 29.24 19.49
CA PRO A 139 20.68 29.75 20.21
C PRO A 139 19.60 28.69 20.46
N PRO A 140 18.65 28.91 21.39
CA PRO A 140 17.59 27.95 21.70
C PRO A 140 16.64 27.67 20.52
N SER A 141 16.52 28.59 19.57
CA SER A 141 15.78 28.38 18.32
C SER A 141 16.41 29.10 17.12
N HIS A 142 16.13 28.58 15.93
CA HIS A 142 16.44 29.18 14.64
C HIS A 142 15.18 29.27 13.76
N HIS A 143 15.12 30.32 12.93
CA HIS A 143 14.32 30.33 11.72
C HIS A 143 15.22 29.91 10.54
N ALA A 144 14.69 29.07 9.65
CA ALA A 144 15.45 28.56 8.52
C ALA A 144 14.62 28.53 7.24
N PHE A 145 15.30 28.59 6.10
CA PHE A 145 14.77 28.14 4.82
C PHE A 145 15.48 26.87 4.38
N MET A 146 14.70 25.88 3.92
CA MET A 146 15.22 24.68 3.27
C MET A 146 15.70 25.05 1.86
N ASP A 147 16.99 24.95 1.58
CA ASP A 147 17.54 25.15 0.23
C ASP A 147 17.11 24.02 -0.73
N GLU A 148 17.45 24.12 -2.02
CA GLU A 148 17.13 23.07 -3.01
C GLU A 148 17.84 21.72 -2.73
N ASN A 149 18.86 21.71 -1.87
CA ASN A 149 19.56 20.51 -1.43
C ASN A 149 18.91 19.86 -0.19
N GLY A 150 17.75 20.35 0.25
CA GLY A 150 17.07 19.90 1.47
C GLY A 150 17.73 20.35 2.77
N SER A 151 18.67 21.29 2.70
CA SER A 151 19.51 21.73 3.82
C SER A 151 19.00 23.05 4.40
N TYR A 152 18.90 23.12 5.73
CA TYR A 152 18.34 24.28 6.42
C TYR A 152 19.39 25.39 6.56
N VAL A 153 19.20 26.50 5.85
CA VAL A 153 19.99 27.73 6.00
C VAL A 153 19.34 28.63 7.04
N ILE A 154 20.11 29.07 8.04
CA ILE A 154 19.68 30.07 9.03
C ILE A 154 19.30 31.36 8.30
N VAL A 155 18.13 31.90 8.62
CA VAL A 155 17.69 33.22 8.17
C VAL A 155 17.25 34.09 9.33
N GLU A 156 17.24 35.40 9.10
CA GLU A 156 16.65 36.36 10.04
C GLU A 156 15.18 36.04 10.34
N ALA A 157 14.76 36.34 11.56
CA ALA A 157 13.40 36.13 12.00
C ALA A 157 12.40 36.96 11.16
N PRO A 158 11.22 36.41 10.85
CA PRO A 158 10.18 37.11 10.12
C PRO A 158 9.63 38.28 10.94
N THR A 159 9.42 39.42 10.28
CA THR A 159 8.79 40.62 10.86
C THR A 159 7.25 40.55 10.88
N HIS A 160 6.66 39.50 10.32
CA HIS A 160 5.22 39.30 10.13
C HIS A 160 4.82 37.84 10.42
N PRO A 161 3.53 37.52 10.67
CA PRO A 161 3.10 36.15 10.99
C PRO A 161 3.26 35.17 9.83
N ILE A 162 4.02 34.10 10.03
CA ILE A 162 4.38 33.09 9.00
C ILE A 162 3.27 32.09 8.66
N ASP A 163 2.20 32.05 9.45
CA ASP A 163 1.10 31.08 9.34
C ASP A 163 -0.08 31.59 8.49
N ARG A 164 0.11 32.70 7.77
CA ARG A 164 -0.86 33.36 6.88
C ARG A 164 -0.17 33.78 5.58
N PRO A 165 -0.88 34.01 4.47
CA PRO A 165 -0.27 34.57 3.25
C PRO A 165 0.12 36.05 3.44
N ALA A 166 1.07 36.52 2.61
CA ALA A 166 1.53 37.90 2.62
C ALA A 166 0.41 38.90 2.24
N GLU A 167 0.27 39.99 2.99
CA GLU A 167 -0.70 41.06 2.70
C GLU A 167 -0.36 41.83 1.41
N LEU A 168 0.94 41.96 1.10
CA LEU A 168 1.46 42.55 -0.14
C LEU A 168 2.16 41.48 -0.98
N LEU A 169 1.92 41.50 -2.29
CA LEU A 169 2.48 40.52 -3.25
C LEU A 169 2.30 39.04 -2.83
N PRO A 170 1.07 38.55 -2.61
CA PRO A 170 0.79 37.17 -2.19
C PRO A 170 1.23 36.08 -3.19
N ALA A 171 1.64 36.46 -4.41
CA ALA A 171 2.22 35.55 -5.40
C ALA A 171 3.70 35.16 -5.13
N TRP A 172 4.32 35.72 -4.09
CA TRP A 172 5.67 35.37 -3.63
C TRP A 172 5.69 35.02 -2.14
N THR A 173 6.15 33.83 -1.79
CA THR A 173 6.52 33.49 -0.41
C THR A 173 7.82 34.19 0.00
N ASP A 174 8.16 34.20 1.28
CA ASP A 174 9.48 34.71 1.71
C ASP A 174 10.60 33.80 1.20
N ARG A 175 10.33 32.49 1.17
CA ARG A 175 11.22 31.47 0.60
C ARG A 175 11.55 31.73 -0.87
N ASP A 176 10.61 32.24 -1.68
CA ASP A 176 10.84 32.65 -3.08
C ASP A 176 11.79 33.86 -3.17
N ILE A 177 11.48 34.92 -2.42
CA ILE A 177 12.23 36.19 -2.45
C ILE A 177 13.66 35.96 -1.94
N TRP A 178 13.82 35.13 -0.90
CA TRP A 178 15.12 34.68 -0.42
C TRP A 178 15.84 33.82 -1.46
N ASP A 179 15.16 32.90 -2.17
CA ASP A 179 15.83 32.02 -3.13
C ASP A 179 16.58 32.81 -4.21
N LEU A 180 15.86 33.76 -4.81
CA LEU A 180 16.27 34.47 -6.01
C LEU A 180 17.14 35.70 -5.72
N TYR A 181 16.78 36.46 -4.67
CA TYR A 181 17.43 37.73 -4.32
C TYR A 181 18.27 37.66 -3.04
N GLY A 182 18.16 36.59 -2.26
CA GLY A 182 18.89 36.46 -1.00
C GLY A 182 18.47 37.42 0.12
N LEU A 183 17.32 38.08 -0.03
CA LEU A 183 16.78 38.95 1.02
C LEU A 183 16.17 38.09 2.15
N GLN A 184 16.22 38.59 3.37
CA GLN A 184 15.63 37.94 4.56
C GLN A 184 15.04 39.00 5.50
N GLY A 185 14.21 38.57 6.46
CA GLY A 185 13.66 39.43 7.52
C GLY A 185 13.12 40.78 7.04
N ALA A 186 13.74 41.86 7.51
CA ALA A 186 13.32 43.22 7.20
C ALA A 186 13.46 43.60 5.70
N ASP A 187 14.45 43.07 4.98
CA ASP A 187 14.65 43.40 3.56
C ASP A 187 13.58 42.78 2.66
N ILE A 188 12.99 41.62 3.02
CA ILE A 188 11.81 41.07 2.33
C ILE A 188 10.60 42.02 2.49
N SER A 189 10.44 42.60 3.68
CA SER A 189 9.35 43.56 3.96
C SER A 189 9.53 44.83 3.12
N ARG A 190 10.75 45.36 3.10
CA ARG A 190 11.12 46.52 2.28
C ARG A 190 10.94 46.25 0.77
N PHE A 191 11.33 45.06 0.30
CA PHE A 191 11.13 44.63 -1.09
C PHE A 191 9.65 44.68 -1.47
N ARG A 192 8.77 44.05 -0.68
CA ARG A 192 7.31 44.06 -0.94
C ARG A 192 6.71 45.47 -0.96
N THR A 193 7.04 46.30 0.02
CA THR A 193 6.50 47.68 0.10
C THR A 193 6.97 48.56 -1.06
N GLU A 194 8.24 48.45 -1.47
CA GLU A 194 8.75 49.22 -2.62
C GLU A 194 8.20 48.68 -3.95
N ALA A 195 8.05 47.36 -4.07
CA ALA A 195 7.51 46.69 -5.24
C ALA A 195 6.01 46.99 -5.48
N GLU A 196 5.14 46.90 -4.46
CA GLU A 196 3.73 47.27 -4.59
C GLU A 196 3.59 48.78 -4.90
N ARG A 197 4.39 49.64 -4.26
CA ARG A 197 4.38 51.11 -4.49
C ARG A 197 4.82 51.51 -5.90
N THR A 198 5.72 50.75 -6.53
CA THR A 198 6.29 51.09 -7.85
C THR A 198 5.76 50.26 -9.01
N GLY A 199 5.09 49.14 -8.73
CA GLY A 199 4.71 48.14 -9.72
C GLY A 199 5.91 47.51 -10.45
N LYS A 200 7.12 47.55 -9.88
CA LYS A 200 8.37 47.09 -10.51
C LYS A 200 9.31 46.44 -9.50
N LYS A 201 10.25 45.62 -9.98
CA LYS A 201 11.31 45.07 -9.13
C LYS A 201 12.20 46.21 -8.58
N PRO A 202 12.42 46.27 -7.25
CA PRO A 202 13.37 47.19 -6.64
C PRO A 202 14.77 47.07 -7.29
N GLN A 203 15.40 48.20 -7.59
CA GLN A 203 16.68 48.25 -8.31
C GLN A 203 17.88 47.84 -7.43
N TRP A 204 17.71 47.86 -6.10
CA TRP A 204 18.71 47.39 -5.15
C TRP A 204 18.65 45.87 -4.90
N ALA A 205 17.57 45.19 -5.33
CA ALA A 205 17.45 43.74 -5.24
C ALA A 205 18.01 43.08 -6.51
N ARG A 206 19.24 42.56 -6.43
CA ARG A 206 19.91 41.84 -7.54
C ARG A 206 19.68 40.34 -7.42
N VAL A 207 19.54 39.68 -8.56
CA VAL A 207 19.48 38.21 -8.61
C VAL A 207 20.82 37.63 -8.16
N ARG A 208 20.79 36.61 -7.29
CA ARG A 208 21.99 35.88 -6.84
C ARG A 208 22.76 35.29 -8.02
N ALA A 209 24.09 35.23 -7.92
CA ALA A 209 24.95 34.66 -8.97
C ALA A 209 24.57 33.20 -9.31
N GLN A 210 24.20 32.42 -8.29
CA GLN A 210 23.73 31.02 -8.38
C GLN A 210 22.34 30.88 -9.02
N ARG A 211 21.68 32.00 -9.35
CA ARG A 211 20.33 32.07 -9.95
C ARG A 211 20.30 32.80 -11.28
N MET A 212 21.46 33.11 -11.86
CA MET A 212 21.57 33.72 -13.19
C MET A 212 21.40 32.69 -14.32
N GLU A 213 20.34 31.88 -14.24
CA GLU A 213 19.95 30.88 -15.24
C GLU A 213 18.56 31.18 -15.78
N ASN A 214 18.31 30.84 -17.06
CA ASN A 214 17.03 31.12 -17.73
C ASN A 214 15.83 30.58 -16.94
N THR A 215 15.92 29.37 -16.36
CA THR A 215 14.84 28.75 -15.58
C THR A 215 14.30 29.66 -14.47
N HIS A 216 15.18 30.09 -13.56
CA HIS A 216 14.81 30.96 -12.43
C HIS A 216 14.37 32.35 -12.90
N LEU A 217 15.04 32.90 -13.91
CA LEU A 217 14.71 34.22 -14.46
C LEU A 217 13.38 34.24 -15.20
N PHE A 218 13.00 33.17 -15.89
CA PHE A 218 11.74 33.05 -16.62
C PHE A 218 10.55 32.91 -15.69
N ASP A 219 10.69 32.11 -14.62
CA ASP A 219 9.63 31.95 -13.62
C ASP A 219 9.35 33.27 -12.89
N GLU A 220 10.40 34.04 -12.57
CA GLU A 220 10.24 35.38 -11.99
C GLU A 220 9.66 36.37 -13.02
N LEU A 221 10.14 36.36 -14.27
CA LEU A 221 9.58 37.17 -15.35
C LEU A 221 8.10 36.84 -15.60
N HIS A 222 7.68 35.58 -15.44
CA HIS A 222 6.26 35.18 -15.55
C HIS A 222 5.44 35.85 -14.46
N ARG A 223 5.84 35.69 -13.19
CA ARG A 223 5.20 36.30 -12.01
C ARG A 223 5.10 37.82 -12.11
N TRP A 224 6.16 38.50 -12.51
CA TRP A 224 6.13 39.96 -12.74
C TRP A 224 5.30 40.34 -13.96
N SER A 225 5.32 39.57 -15.04
CA SER A 225 4.56 39.90 -16.25
C SER A 225 3.05 39.79 -16.08
N GLY A 226 2.56 39.06 -15.06
CA GLY A 226 1.15 38.92 -14.69
C GLY A 226 0.23 38.44 -15.82
N ARG A 227 0.78 37.74 -16.83
CA ARG A 227 0.04 37.33 -18.04
C ARG A 227 -0.82 36.11 -17.78
N GLU A 228 -2.05 36.13 -18.28
CA GLU A 228 -2.90 34.93 -18.47
C GLU A 228 -2.34 34.06 -19.62
N MET A 229 -1.13 33.55 -19.44
CA MET A 229 -0.41 32.73 -20.42
C MET A 229 0.25 31.55 -19.72
N ASP A 230 0.10 30.36 -20.31
CA ASP A 230 0.79 29.13 -19.90
C ASP A 230 2.29 29.39 -19.65
N ARG A 231 2.78 28.95 -18.49
CA ARG A 231 4.19 29.11 -18.06
C ARG A 231 5.14 28.44 -19.05
N ASP A 232 4.80 27.27 -19.60
CA ASP A 232 5.63 26.63 -20.61
C ASP A 232 5.64 27.43 -21.93
N MET A 233 4.52 28.00 -22.35
CA MET A 233 4.43 28.87 -23.53
C MET A 233 5.19 30.18 -23.33
N PHE A 234 5.10 30.78 -22.15
CA PHE A 234 5.89 31.96 -21.77
C PHE A 234 7.39 31.66 -21.81
N ASN A 235 7.83 30.59 -21.13
CA ASN A 235 9.25 30.19 -21.07
C ASN A 235 9.79 29.87 -22.48
N ARG A 236 9.01 29.19 -23.34
CA ARG A 236 9.37 28.95 -24.76
C ARG A 236 9.45 30.25 -25.57
N LEU A 237 8.55 31.22 -25.34
CA LEU A 237 8.59 32.54 -26.00
C LEU A 237 9.75 33.42 -25.51
N LEU A 238 10.32 33.15 -24.33
CA LEU A 238 11.56 33.78 -23.89
C LEU A 238 12.78 33.08 -24.50
N ASP A 239 12.91 31.75 -24.42
CA ASP A 239 14.05 31.01 -25.02
C ASP A 239 14.21 31.29 -26.52
N LEU A 240 13.10 31.44 -27.27
CA LEU A 240 13.13 31.81 -28.69
C LEU A 240 13.80 33.17 -28.98
N GLN A 241 13.90 34.07 -28.00
CA GLN A 241 14.62 35.35 -28.14
C GLN A 241 16.14 35.21 -28.00
N LYS A 242 16.66 34.05 -27.55
CA LYS A 242 18.10 33.72 -27.43
C LYS A 242 18.95 34.75 -26.67
N ARG A 243 18.35 35.53 -25.77
CA ARG A 243 19.07 36.47 -24.90
C ARG A 243 19.84 35.71 -23.82
N THR A 244 20.95 36.29 -23.39
CA THR A 244 21.74 35.80 -22.25
C THR A 244 21.02 36.06 -20.91
N PRO A 245 21.34 35.31 -19.84
CA PRO A 245 20.80 35.59 -18.49
C PRO A 245 21.04 37.02 -18.00
N ALA A 246 22.18 37.63 -18.36
CA ALA A 246 22.48 39.03 -18.02
C ALA A 246 21.57 40.04 -18.75
N GLU A 247 21.09 39.72 -19.95
CA GLU A 247 20.08 40.50 -20.66
C GLU A 247 18.67 40.23 -20.12
N TRP A 248 18.39 39.02 -19.62
CA TRP A 248 17.13 38.73 -18.92
C TRP A 248 17.00 39.46 -17.58
N VAL A 249 18.08 39.62 -16.81
CA VAL A 249 18.06 40.47 -15.60
C VAL A 249 17.78 41.93 -15.96
N LYS A 250 18.45 42.48 -17.00
CA LYS A 250 18.15 43.83 -17.50
C LYS A 250 16.72 43.98 -18.02
N TYR A 251 16.14 42.91 -18.57
CA TYR A 251 14.73 42.90 -18.97
C TYR A 251 13.80 42.88 -17.75
N LEU A 252 14.11 42.07 -16.74
CA LEU A 252 13.37 41.99 -15.46
C LEU A 252 13.35 43.34 -14.71
N ASP A 253 14.45 44.10 -14.75
CA ASP A 253 14.50 45.49 -14.23
C ASP A 253 13.52 46.45 -14.95
N SER A 254 13.04 46.09 -16.15
CA SER A 254 12.10 46.89 -16.94
C SER A 254 10.64 46.41 -16.86
N VAL A 255 10.37 45.17 -16.42
CA VAL A 255 9.01 44.60 -16.35
C VAL A 255 8.17 45.28 -15.26
N THR A 256 6.90 45.53 -15.58
CA THR A 256 5.87 46.06 -14.67
C THR A 256 4.89 44.97 -14.28
N LEU A 257 4.50 44.95 -13.00
CA LEU A 257 3.50 44.05 -12.42
C LEU A 257 2.13 44.24 -13.09
N HIS A 258 1.73 43.30 -13.95
CA HIS A 258 0.43 43.35 -14.62
C HIS A 258 -0.65 42.78 -13.68
N ARG A 259 -1.72 43.55 -13.45
CA ARG A 259 -2.90 43.14 -12.68
C ARG A 259 -4.08 43.09 -13.66
N SER A 260 -4.81 41.99 -13.76
CA SER A 260 -5.92 41.83 -14.72
C SER A 260 -6.94 40.78 -14.27
N THR A 261 -8.13 40.85 -14.88
CA THR A 261 -9.39 40.19 -14.48
C THR A 261 -9.91 39.41 -15.71
N PRO A 262 -10.53 38.21 -15.57
CA PRO A 262 -10.23 37.13 -16.52
C PRO A 262 -11.02 37.04 -17.84
N ALA A 263 -10.32 36.51 -18.87
CA ALA A 263 -10.82 35.84 -20.08
C ALA A 263 -11.55 36.70 -21.17
N PRO A 264 -11.74 36.23 -22.44
CA PRO A 264 -11.39 34.91 -23.03
C PRO A 264 -10.72 34.88 -24.46
N GLN A 265 -9.97 33.79 -24.73
CA GLN A 265 -9.77 33.04 -26.02
C GLN A 265 -9.30 33.72 -27.35
N SER A 266 -8.27 33.14 -28.04
CA SER A 266 -8.40 32.42 -29.35
C SER A 266 -7.10 32.12 -30.16
N SER A 267 -6.99 30.88 -30.69
CA SER A 267 -6.30 30.44 -31.95
C SER A 267 -4.75 30.32 -32.10
N LEU A 268 -4.30 29.47 -33.05
CA LEU A 268 -2.93 28.96 -33.33
C LEU A 268 -2.45 29.32 -34.77
N PRO A 269 -1.13 29.29 -35.14
CA PRO A 269 -0.61 28.12 -35.91
C PRO A 269 0.95 27.81 -35.95
N ARG A 270 1.31 26.52 -35.75
CA ARG A 270 2.08 25.59 -36.64
C ARG A 270 3.59 25.79 -37.11
N VAL A 271 4.52 24.99 -36.53
CA VAL A 271 5.51 23.99 -37.13
C VAL A 271 6.44 24.40 -38.32
N PRO A 272 7.79 24.19 -38.30
CA PRO A 272 8.42 22.86 -38.50
C PRO A 272 9.81 22.52 -37.86
N THR A 273 10.20 21.23 -38.00
CA THR A 273 11.47 20.52 -37.67
C THR A 273 12.66 20.91 -38.58
N PRO A 274 13.96 20.60 -38.26
CA PRO A 274 14.57 19.23 -38.23
C PRO A 274 15.70 19.08 -37.15
N GLU A 275 16.58 18.07 -36.98
CA GLU A 275 16.77 16.65 -37.42
C GLU A 275 17.74 15.89 -36.44
N THR A 276 18.26 14.69 -36.79
CA THR A 276 19.09 13.78 -35.93
C THR A 276 20.39 13.33 -36.62
N PRO A 277 21.47 13.02 -35.87
CA PRO A 277 22.15 11.71 -36.04
C PRO A 277 22.55 11.04 -34.70
N ALA A 278 23.00 9.78 -34.75
CA ALA A 278 23.23 8.91 -33.59
C ALA A 278 24.63 8.27 -33.58
N LEU A 279 25.04 7.56 -32.51
CA LEU A 279 25.78 6.28 -32.62
C LEU A 279 25.88 5.46 -31.30
N GLN A 280 25.66 4.14 -31.43
CA GLN A 280 26.26 3.00 -30.68
C GLN A 280 25.96 2.71 -29.19
N THR A 281 26.23 1.45 -28.81
CA THR A 281 25.65 0.71 -27.67
C THR A 281 26.62 -0.41 -27.20
N PRO A 282 26.57 -0.81 -25.92
CA PRO A 282 26.88 -2.18 -25.49
C PRO A 282 25.71 -2.87 -24.75
N SER A 283 25.61 -4.20 -24.86
CA SER A 283 24.49 -5.01 -24.32
C SER A 283 24.67 -5.43 -22.84
N PRO A 284 23.57 -5.62 -22.08
CA PRO A 284 23.60 -6.15 -20.72
C PRO A 284 23.72 -7.70 -20.67
N ARG A 285 24.12 -8.23 -19.50
CA ARG A 285 24.23 -9.66 -19.20
C ARG A 285 22.87 -10.24 -18.72
N PRO A 286 22.49 -11.48 -19.07
CA PRO A 286 21.25 -12.11 -18.59
C PRO A 286 21.30 -12.50 -17.09
N PRO A 287 20.13 -12.67 -16.44
CA PRO A 287 20.04 -13.14 -15.05
C PRO A 287 20.26 -14.67 -14.93
N THR A 288 20.71 -15.09 -13.75
CA THR A 288 20.80 -16.51 -13.34
C THR A 288 19.45 -16.98 -12.78
N PRO A 289 18.99 -18.22 -13.05
CA PRO A 289 17.81 -18.78 -12.41
C PRO A 289 18.13 -19.42 -11.06
N ASP A 290 17.32 -19.14 -10.03
CA ASP A 290 17.37 -19.86 -8.77
C ASP A 290 16.58 -21.18 -8.86
N THR A 291 17.11 -22.23 -8.25
CA THR A 291 16.42 -23.51 -8.03
C THR A 291 16.67 -23.91 -6.57
N PRO A 292 15.63 -24.25 -5.78
CA PRO A 292 15.79 -24.48 -4.35
C PRO A 292 16.30 -25.90 -4.07
N GLU A 293 17.47 -26.01 -3.44
CA GLU A 293 17.84 -27.21 -2.67
C GLU A 293 17.86 -26.88 -1.17
N THR A 294 17.20 -27.73 -0.40
CA THR A 294 17.05 -27.55 1.05
C THR A 294 18.34 -27.92 1.78
N THR A 295 18.92 -26.97 2.51
CA THR A 295 19.92 -27.23 3.56
C THR A 295 19.63 -26.28 4.72
N GLU A 296 19.83 -26.71 5.96
CA GLU A 296 19.59 -25.90 7.15
C GLU A 296 20.53 -24.67 7.17
N ALA A 297 20.01 -23.53 6.73
CA ALA A 297 20.81 -22.34 6.54
C ALA A 297 21.05 -21.60 7.87
N THR A 298 22.30 -21.21 8.10
CA THR A 298 22.67 -20.15 9.05
C THR A 298 21.74 -18.94 8.82
N PRO A 299 21.15 -18.33 9.87
CA PRO A 299 20.16 -17.28 9.66
C PRO A 299 20.74 -16.13 8.84
N GLY A 300 20.08 -15.82 7.73
CA GLY A 300 20.55 -14.83 6.77
C GLY A 300 20.81 -13.46 7.40
N PHE A 301 21.61 -12.65 6.71
CA PHE A 301 21.81 -11.25 7.07
C PHE A 301 20.45 -10.54 7.23
N GLY A 302 20.36 -9.58 8.17
CA GLY A 302 19.12 -8.87 8.50
C GLY A 302 18.08 -9.64 9.33
N HIS A 303 18.31 -10.92 9.68
CA HIS A 303 17.35 -11.68 10.49
C HIS A 303 17.09 -11.06 11.88
N GLN A 304 15.87 -11.21 12.42
CA GLN A 304 15.44 -10.65 13.71
C GLN A 304 16.27 -11.12 14.91
N SER A 305 17.00 -12.24 14.80
CA SER A 305 17.97 -12.65 15.82
C SER A 305 19.13 -11.64 15.93
N HIS A 306 19.62 -11.12 14.80
CA HIS A 306 20.87 -10.36 14.71
C HIS A 306 20.68 -8.84 14.64
N TYR A 307 19.53 -8.36 14.14
CA TYR A 307 19.27 -6.94 13.91
C TYR A 307 18.06 -6.41 14.69
N THR A 308 18.05 -5.09 14.91
CA THR A 308 16.92 -4.30 15.39
C THR A 308 16.66 -3.15 14.43
N TRP A 309 15.39 -2.81 14.23
CA TRP A 309 14.94 -1.72 13.36
C TRP A 309 13.63 -1.12 13.89
N ASP A 310 13.26 0.02 13.34
CA ASP A 310 11.94 0.63 13.48
C ASP A 310 11.36 0.80 12.07
N ILE A 311 10.18 0.23 11.82
CA ILE A 311 9.55 0.22 10.49
C ILE A 311 8.90 1.57 10.14
N ASP A 312 8.57 2.37 11.15
CA ASP A 312 8.01 3.71 11.00
C ASP A 312 9.14 4.75 10.80
N SER A 313 10.37 4.43 11.20
CA SER A 313 11.58 5.24 11.01
C SER A 313 12.20 5.06 9.61
N GLN A 314 11.44 5.42 8.57
CA GLN A 314 11.92 5.44 7.18
C GLN A 314 12.55 6.80 6.82
N ASN A 315 13.67 6.76 6.08
CA ASN A 315 14.23 7.99 5.50
C ASN A 315 13.45 8.43 4.24
N PHE A 316 13.73 9.64 3.72
CA PHE A 316 13.02 10.20 2.56
C PHE A 316 12.98 9.28 1.33
N HIS A 317 14.03 8.49 1.09
CA HIS A 317 14.10 7.56 -0.04
C HIS A 317 13.39 6.21 0.23
N GLY A 318 12.82 6.02 1.43
CA GLY A 318 12.05 4.85 1.85
C GLY A 318 12.86 3.75 2.51
N TYR A 319 14.16 3.95 2.75
CA TYR A 319 14.99 2.97 3.44
C TYR A 319 14.68 2.95 4.94
N VAL A 320 14.47 1.74 5.47
CA VAL A 320 14.52 1.43 6.91
C VAL A 320 15.97 1.10 7.27
N GLU A 321 16.50 1.72 8.33
CA GLU A 321 17.83 1.36 8.86
C GLU A 321 17.72 0.18 9.85
N MET A 322 18.59 -0.81 9.68
CA MET A 322 18.67 -2.01 10.51
C MET A 322 20.03 -2.04 11.22
N GLN A 323 20.03 -1.91 12.54
CA GLN A 323 21.25 -1.89 13.35
C GLN A 323 21.52 -3.27 13.95
N ARG A 324 22.76 -3.76 13.88
CA ARG A 324 23.19 -5.03 14.47
C ARG A 324 23.14 -4.93 15.99
N LYS A 325 22.61 -5.97 16.66
CA LYS A 325 22.43 -5.97 18.12
C LYS A 325 23.77 -5.91 18.87
N PRO A 326 23.83 -5.23 20.03
CA PRO A 326 25.02 -5.21 20.88
C PRO A 326 25.48 -6.62 21.26
N GLY A 327 26.80 -6.85 21.20
CA GLY A 327 27.40 -8.16 21.51
C GLY A 327 27.60 -9.10 20.31
N LEU A 328 27.06 -8.76 19.13
CA LEU A 328 27.32 -9.52 17.90
C LEU A 328 28.46 -8.92 17.07
N ASP A 329 29.26 -9.80 16.47
CA ASP A 329 30.42 -9.46 15.65
C ASP A 329 30.09 -9.41 14.14
N ASP A 330 31.11 -9.18 13.30
CA ASP A 330 30.94 -9.01 11.87
C ASP A 330 30.63 -10.32 11.12
N SER A 331 30.74 -11.50 11.77
CA SER A 331 30.27 -12.76 11.19
C SER A 331 28.74 -12.82 11.06
N HIS A 332 28.03 -11.99 11.84
CA HIS A 332 26.57 -11.83 11.79
C HIS A 332 26.12 -10.78 10.76
N GLY A 333 27.05 -10.19 10.00
CA GLY A 333 26.82 -9.15 9.00
C GLY A 333 27.30 -7.75 9.44
N PRO A 334 27.33 -6.75 8.53
CA PRO A 334 27.77 -5.39 8.84
C PRO A 334 26.94 -4.69 9.93
N LEU A 335 27.56 -3.76 10.67
CA LEU A 335 26.96 -3.06 11.82
C LEU A 335 25.63 -2.35 11.52
N THR A 336 25.52 -1.77 10.31
CA THR A 336 24.30 -1.17 9.76
C THR A 336 23.97 -1.84 8.43
N GLN A 337 22.69 -2.13 8.21
CA GLN A 337 22.10 -2.49 6.92
C GLN A 337 20.93 -1.55 6.61
N VAL A 338 20.45 -1.56 5.36
CA VAL A 338 19.17 -0.94 5.00
C VAL A 338 18.28 -1.91 4.25
N ALA A 339 16.99 -1.72 4.39
CA ALA A 339 15.97 -2.48 3.69
C ALA A 339 14.85 -1.56 3.16
N PHE A 340 14.11 -2.06 2.16
CA PHE A 340 12.79 -1.52 1.82
C PHE A 340 11.71 -2.43 2.40
N PRO A 341 10.60 -1.87 2.95
CA PRO A 341 9.45 -2.68 3.34
C PRO A 341 8.72 -3.27 2.13
N GLU A 342 8.38 -4.56 2.23
CA GLU A 342 7.54 -5.29 1.26
C GLU A 342 6.47 -6.09 2.02
N GLY A 343 5.22 -5.62 1.93
CA GLY A 343 4.10 -6.19 2.69
C GLY A 343 4.32 -6.01 4.19
N SER A 344 4.42 -7.13 4.92
CA SER A 344 4.77 -7.17 6.35
C SER A 344 6.26 -7.47 6.60
N GLY A 345 7.07 -7.62 5.55
CA GLY A 345 8.49 -7.95 5.62
C GLY A 345 9.41 -6.77 5.28
N LEU A 346 10.72 -7.01 5.45
CA LEU A 346 11.79 -6.14 4.97
C LEU A 346 12.63 -6.89 3.93
N THR A 347 12.92 -6.26 2.81
CA THR A 347 13.89 -6.76 1.81
C THR A 347 15.15 -5.91 1.86
N ILE A 348 16.27 -6.53 2.20
CA ILE A 348 17.59 -5.88 2.29
C ILE A 348 18.03 -5.45 0.89
N VAL A 349 18.58 -4.24 0.77
CA VAL A 349 18.95 -3.63 -0.51
C VAL A 349 20.24 -2.84 -0.43
N SER A 350 20.93 -2.68 -1.55
CA SER A 350 22.11 -1.80 -1.65
C SER A 350 21.72 -0.31 -1.52
N PRO A 351 22.25 0.43 -0.51
CA PRO A 351 22.01 1.86 -0.35
C PRO A 351 22.70 2.68 -1.44
N ILE A 352 22.03 3.74 -1.89
CA ILE A 352 22.64 4.75 -2.77
C ILE A 352 23.50 5.71 -1.94
N ARG A 353 24.74 5.93 -2.37
CA ARG A 353 25.62 6.99 -1.84
C ARG A 353 25.55 8.23 -2.73
N TYR A 354 24.51 9.04 -2.54
CA TYR A 354 24.31 10.29 -3.29
C TYR A 354 25.45 11.29 -3.06
N SER A 355 26.31 11.49 -4.05
CA SER A 355 27.26 12.61 -4.03
C SER A 355 26.53 13.94 -4.23
N ALA A 356 27.12 15.05 -3.78
CA ALA A 356 26.47 16.37 -3.85
C ALA A 356 26.08 16.78 -5.28
N SER A 357 26.87 16.38 -6.29
CA SER A 357 26.62 16.70 -7.71
C SER A 357 25.62 15.77 -8.41
N GLN A 358 25.14 14.71 -7.75
CA GLN A 358 24.20 13.72 -8.33
C GLN A 358 22.73 13.96 -7.94
N ARG A 359 22.43 14.99 -7.14
CA ARG A 359 21.13 15.19 -6.48
C ARG A 359 20.00 15.73 -7.37
N ALA A 360 20.29 16.16 -8.60
CA ALA A 360 19.34 16.88 -9.45
C ALA A 360 18.27 16.02 -10.19
N PHE A 361 18.34 14.68 -10.10
CA PHE A 361 17.57 13.81 -10.99
C PHE A 361 16.24 13.31 -10.36
N ARG A 362 15.16 14.05 -10.63
CA ARG A 362 13.74 13.78 -10.24
C ARG A 362 13.53 13.68 -8.72
N PRO A 363 13.44 14.82 -8.00
CA PRO A 363 13.43 14.84 -6.53
C PRO A 363 12.17 14.22 -5.89
N TYR A 364 11.06 14.11 -6.62
CA TYR A 364 9.78 13.63 -6.08
C TYR A 364 9.57 12.12 -6.09
N TRP A 365 10.47 11.37 -6.76
CA TRP A 365 10.47 9.91 -6.70
C TRP A 365 11.39 9.46 -5.56
N ARG A 366 10.94 8.53 -4.72
CA ARG A 366 11.77 7.88 -3.70
C ARG A 366 12.39 6.61 -4.27
N ASP A 367 13.47 6.11 -3.66
CA ASP A 367 14.16 4.93 -4.18
C ASP A 367 13.34 3.65 -4.01
N ILE A 368 12.55 3.57 -2.94
CA ILE A 368 11.53 2.53 -2.74
C ILE A 368 10.49 2.50 -3.88
N ASP A 369 10.08 3.65 -4.43
CA ASP A 369 9.07 3.69 -5.49
C ASP A 369 9.64 3.23 -6.84
N ILE A 370 10.92 3.51 -7.10
CA ILE A 370 11.66 3.00 -8.26
C ILE A 370 11.89 1.48 -8.11
N TRP A 371 12.35 1.04 -6.94
CA TRP A 371 12.54 -0.37 -6.61
C TRP A 371 11.24 -1.17 -6.70
N ASN A 372 10.11 -0.61 -6.27
CA ASN A 372 8.79 -1.26 -6.34
C ASN A 372 8.34 -1.58 -7.78
N LEU A 373 8.56 -0.67 -8.74
CA LEU A 373 8.18 -0.92 -10.13
C LEU A 373 9.23 -1.72 -10.92
N TYR A 374 10.50 -1.68 -10.54
CA TYR A 374 11.60 -2.14 -11.40
C TYR A 374 12.59 -3.13 -10.76
N ARG A 375 12.54 -3.35 -9.43
CA ARG A 375 13.45 -4.23 -8.66
C ARG A 375 14.96 -3.97 -8.90
N ILE A 376 15.30 -2.74 -9.28
CA ILE A 376 16.68 -2.23 -9.33
C ILE A 376 17.04 -1.53 -8.01
N GLU A 377 18.31 -1.53 -7.64
CA GLU A 377 18.83 -0.96 -6.39
C GLU A 377 20.21 -0.32 -6.57
N GLY A 378 20.72 0.34 -5.52
CA GLY A 378 22.05 0.94 -5.51
C GLY A 378 22.36 1.80 -6.74
N ALA A 379 23.53 1.58 -7.34
CA ALA A 379 24.02 2.37 -8.48
C ALA A 379 23.09 2.37 -9.71
N ASP A 380 22.29 1.30 -9.92
CA ASP A 380 21.36 1.25 -11.05
C ASP A 380 20.16 2.19 -10.86
N ILE A 381 19.74 2.52 -9.64
CA ILE A 381 18.74 3.58 -9.42
C ILE A 381 19.31 4.95 -9.84
N LEU A 382 20.58 5.27 -9.53
CA LEU A 382 21.21 6.52 -9.99
C LEU A 382 21.25 6.59 -11.52
N ARG A 383 21.66 5.49 -12.16
CA ARG A 383 21.68 5.36 -13.62
C ARG A 383 20.28 5.51 -14.24
N PHE A 384 19.27 4.87 -13.64
CA PHE A 384 17.88 5.01 -14.06
C PHE A 384 17.41 6.46 -13.95
N ARG A 385 17.66 7.15 -12.83
CA ARG A 385 17.33 8.56 -12.65
C ARG A 385 18.00 9.45 -13.71
N GLN A 386 19.27 9.21 -14.03
CA GLN A 386 20.00 9.91 -15.10
C GLN A 386 19.36 9.66 -16.47
N ASP A 387 19.15 8.40 -16.85
CA ASP A 387 18.54 8.05 -18.14
C ASP A 387 17.13 8.62 -18.29
N VAL A 388 16.32 8.62 -17.21
CA VAL A 388 14.97 9.20 -17.21
C VAL A 388 14.99 10.73 -17.31
N ALA A 389 15.93 11.41 -16.65
CA ALA A 389 16.08 12.84 -16.77
C ALA A 389 16.52 13.27 -18.19
N LEU A 390 17.44 12.52 -18.80
CA LEU A 390 17.92 12.78 -20.16
C LEU A 390 16.90 12.43 -21.25
N ASN A 391 16.14 11.34 -21.09
CA ASN A 391 15.31 10.77 -22.17
C ASN A 391 13.80 10.91 -21.97
N LEU A 392 13.34 11.34 -20.78
CA LEU A 392 11.93 11.49 -20.41
C LEU A 392 11.09 10.20 -20.59
N LYS A 393 11.71 9.02 -20.50
CA LYS A 393 11.07 7.71 -20.73
C LYS A 393 11.74 6.61 -19.91
N GLN A 394 11.06 5.48 -19.73
CA GLN A 394 11.65 4.29 -19.11
C GLN A 394 12.92 3.86 -19.88
N PRO A 395 14.07 3.63 -19.21
CA PRO A 395 15.30 3.19 -19.86
C PRO A 395 15.15 1.77 -20.39
N ALA A 396 15.64 1.51 -21.61
CA ALA A 396 15.41 0.24 -22.32
C ALA A 396 16.14 -0.98 -21.69
N TRP A 397 17.07 -0.75 -20.76
CA TRP A 397 17.74 -1.81 -20.01
C TRP A 397 16.97 -2.26 -18.76
N VAL A 398 15.91 -1.53 -18.37
CA VAL A 398 15.10 -1.83 -17.18
C VAL A 398 13.79 -2.51 -17.57
N LYS A 399 13.55 -3.70 -17.02
CA LYS A 399 12.26 -4.40 -17.06
C LYS A 399 11.41 -3.98 -15.87
N GLN A 400 10.09 -3.93 -16.05
CA GLN A 400 9.15 -3.80 -14.93
C GLN A 400 9.14 -5.12 -14.13
N ARG A 401 8.89 -5.03 -12.82
CA ARG A 401 8.60 -6.17 -11.96
C ARG A 401 7.37 -6.91 -12.49
N GLU A 402 7.41 -8.23 -12.48
CA GLU A 402 6.21 -9.05 -12.65
C GLU A 402 5.27 -8.84 -11.45
N LEU A 403 4.07 -8.33 -11.72
CA LEU A 403 3.06 -7.97 -10.74
C LEU A 403 1.83 -8.89 -10.87
N SER A 404 0.96 -8.89 -9.86
CA SER A 404 -0.12 -9.88 -9.70
C SER A 404 -1.22 -9.80 -10.78
N SER A 405 -1.24 -8.72 -11.56
CA SER A 405 -2.13 -8.52 -12.70
C SER A 405 -1.63 -7.40 -13.62
N ARG A 406 -1.99 -7.47 -14.92
CA ARG A 406 -1.73 -6.39 -15.88
C ARG A 406 -2.35 -5.04 -15.49
N ARG A 407 -3.41 -5.03 -14.68
CA ARG A 407 -4.00 -3.78 -14.14
C ARG A 407 -3.10 -3.14 -13.07
N GLU A 408 -2.46 -3.95 -12.24
CA GLU A 408 -1.50 -3.48 -11.23
C GLU A 408 -0.29 -2.80 -11.89
N GLU A 409 0.28 -3.44 -12.91
CA GLU A 409 1.36 -2.86 -13.74
C GLU A 409 0.97 -1.50 -14.33
N LEU A 410 -0.24 -1.39 -14.89
CA LEU A 410 -0.71 -0.17 -15.56
C LEU A 410 -1.06 0.94 -14.56
N LEU A 411 -1.57 0.62 -13.38
CA LEU A 411 -1.87 1.60 -12.33
C LEU A 411 -0.60 2.11 -11.64
N GLU A 412 0.39 1.25 -11.35
CA GLU A 412 1.69 1.69 -10.84
C GLU A 412 2.50 2.46 -11.90
N TYR A 413 2.37 2.09 -13.19
CA TYR A 413 2.91 2.91 -14.29
C TYR A 413 2.28 4.31 -14.31
N LEU A 414 0.95 4.41 -14.24
CA LEU A 414 0.27 5.71 -14.16
C LEU A 414 0.67 6.49 -12.90
N ARG A 415 0.84 5.82 -11.75
CA ARG A 415 1.29 6.43 -10.50
C ARG A 415 2.66 7.09 -10.65
N LEU A 416 3.63 6.41 -11.27
CA LEU A 416 4.98 6.92 -11.45
C LEU A 416 5.10 7.95 -12.58
N TRP A 417 4.44 7.71 -13.72
CA TRP A 417 4.72 8.42 -14.98
C TRP A 417 3.74 9.54 -15.36
N THR A 418 2.56 9.64 -14.75
CA THR A 418 1.57 10.70 -15.13
C THR A 418 2.01 12.11 -14.72
N ASN A 419 2.83 12.24 -13.67
CA ASN A 419 3.49 13.49 -13.30
C ASN A 419 4.82 13.20 -12.58
N PRO A 420 5.96 13.16 -13.31
CA PRO A 420 7.27 12.91 -12.72
C PRO A 420 7.85 14.12 -11.94
N ASP A 421 7.18 15.26 -11.99
CA ASP A 421 7.61 16.56 -11.44
C ASP A 421 6.66 17.04 -10.32
N SER A 422 6.08 16.10 -9.57
CA SER A 422 5.32 16.37 -8.35
C SER A 422 5.35 15.15 -7.41
N PRO A 423 5.07 15.31 -6.10
CA PRO A 423 5.02 14.20 -5.15
C PRO A 423 4.12 13.06 -5.63
N LEU A 424 4.61 11.82 -5.52
CA LEU A 424 3.89 10.64 -5.98
C LEU A 424 2.59 10.45 -5.18
N LYS A 425 1.44 10.47 -5.89
CA LYS A 425 0.14 10.11 -5.31
C LYS A 425 0.21 8.67 -4.76
N SER A 426 -0.53 8.38 -3.68
CA SER A 426 -0.62 7.02 -3.14
C SER A 426 -1.34 6.08 -4.13
N ARG A 427 -1.19 4.76 -3.97
CA ARG A 427 -1.87 3.78 -4.82
C ARG A 427 -3.40 3.95 -4.74
N GLU A 428 -3.92 4.22 -3.55
CA GLU A 428 -5.33 4.46 -3.26
C GLU A 428 -5.81 5.75 -3.91
N GLN A 429 -5.00 6.82 -3.90
CA GLN A 429 -5.30 8.08 -4.59
C GLN A 429 -5.32 7.91 -6.12
N VAL A 430 -4.45 7.08 -6.68
CA VAL A 430 -4.43 6.75 -8.12
C VAL A 430 -5.62 5.89 -8.50
N ILE A 431 -5.96 4.87 -7.70
CA ILE A 431 -7.17 4.07 -7.84
C ILE A 431 -8.41 4.97 -7.80
N ALA A 432 -8.55 5.81 -6.78
CA ALA A 432 -9.67 6.74 -6.62
C ALA A 432 -9.79 7.75 -7.77
N ARG A 433 -8.66 8.23 -8.32
CA ARG A 433 -8.65 9.11 -9.51
C ARG A 433 -9.24 8.41 -10.73
N PHE A 434 -8.93 7.12 -10.96
CA PHE A 434 -9.33 6.41 -12.17
C PHE A 434 -10.62 5.57 -12.03
N GLN A 435 -11.05 5.26 -10.80
CA GLN A 435 -12.28 4.51 -10.52
C GLN A 435 -13.54 5.04 -11.25
N PRO A 436 -13.82 6.37 -11.30
CA PRO A 436 -15.02 6.89 -11.93
C PRO A 436 -15.14 6.61 -13.44
N TYR A 437 -14.05 6.18 -14.08
CA TYR A 437 -13.93 6.05 -15.53
C TYR A 437 -14.10 4.62 -16.04
N ASN A 438 -14.20 3.60 -15.15
CA ASN A 438 -14.42 2.19 -15.50
C ASN A 438 -13.57 1.72 -16.69
N LEU A 439 -12.24 1.76 -16.54
CA LEU A 439 -11.29 1.48 -17.63
C LEU A 439 -10.88 0.00 -17.64
N SER A 440 -11.00 -0.64 -18.81
CA SER A 440 -10.40 -1.96 -19.10
C SER A 440 -8.88 -1.87 -19.17
N THR A 441 -8.17 -2.99 -19.06
CA THR A 441 -6.70 -3.04 -19.22
C THR A 441 -6.22 -2.52 -20.58
N GLN A 442 -7.00 -2.72 -21.66
CA GLN A 442 -6.69 -2.14 -22.97
C GLN A 442 -6.78 -0.60 -22.97
N GLN A 443 -7.81 -0.05 -22.30
CA GLN A 443 -8.00 1.40 -22.16
C GLN A 443 -6.97 2.01 -21.20
N LEU A 444 -6.61 1.33 -20.11
CA LEU A 444 -5.50 1.74 -19.24
C LEU A 444 -4.17 1.72 -19.99
N ALA A 445 -3.89 0.71 -20.81
CA ALA A 445 -2.67 0.66 -21.63
C ALA A 445 -2.61 1.78 -22.68
N ARG A 446 -3.75 2.11 -23.30
CA ARG A 446 -3.89 3.30 -24.15
C ARG A 446 -3.60 4.59 -23.36
N LEU A 447 -4.20 4.72 -22.17
CA LEU A 447 -4.03 5.89 -21.31
C LEU A 447 -2.59 6.05 -20.84
N CYS A 448 -1.90 4.96 -20.46
CA CYS A 448 -0.48 4.97 -20.12
C CYS A 448 0.39 5.51 -21.27
N LYS A 449 0.09 5.12 -22.52
CA LYS A 449 0.81 5.61 -23.70
C LYS A 449 0.50 7.09 -24.00
N GLU A 450 -0.73 7.53 -23.76
CA GLU A 450 -1.16 8.91 -24.01
C GLU A 450 -0.65 9.88 -22.93
N LEU A 451 -0.62 9.46 -21.65
CA LEU A 451 -0.18 10.24 -20.48
C LEU A 451 1.32 10.12 -20.14
N SER A 452 2.09 9.25 -20.81
CA SER A 452 3.53 9.16 -20.58
C SER A 452 4.22 10.49 -20.93
N PRO A 453 5.46 10.77 -20.44
CA PRO A 453 6.13 12.03 -20.78
C PRO A 453 6.55 12.13 -22.26
N THR A 454 6.50 11.01 -23.00
CA THR A 454 6.64 10.93 -24.47
C THR A 454 5.29 10.84 -25.21
N GLY A 455 4.17 10.87 -24.49
CA GLY A 455 2.82 10.79 -25.00
C GLY A 455 2.26 12.12 -25.49
N GLN A 456 1.05 12.08 -26.05
CA GLN A 456 0.34 13.25 -26.57
C GLN A 456 -0.09 14.23 -25.44
N PHE A 457 -0.21 13.75 -24.21
CA PHE A 457 -0.74 14.47 -23.05
C PHE A 457 0.32 14.55 -21.93
N ASN A 458 1.58 14.80 -22.31
CA ASN A 458 2.76 14.77 -21.44
C ASN A 458 2.96 15.98 -20.51
N LYS A 459 2.04 16.95 -20.52
CA LYS A 459 2.11 18.21 -19.73
C LYS A 459 0.79 18.49 -18.99
N LEU A 460 0.15 17.45 -18.46
CA LEU A 460 -1.13 17.57 -17.77
C LEU A 460 -0.97 18.20 -16.38
N ILE A 461 -1.69 19.30 -16.16
CA ILE A 461 -1.85 19.97 -14.87
C ILE A 461 -3.32 19.81 -14.45
N ASN A 462 -3.58 19.58 -13.15
CA ASN A 462 -4.92 19.55 -12.55
C ASN A 462 -5.93 18.56 -13.14
N ASP A 463 -5.61 17.26 -13.07
CA ASP A 463 -6.54 16.12 -13.21
C ASP A 463 -7.41 16.05 -14.49
N GLU A 464 -7.12 16.84 -15.53
CA GLU A 464 -7.63 16.65 -16.90
C GLU A 464 -7.36 15.22 -17.43
N LEU A 465 -8.11 14.81 -18.45
CA LEU A 465 -7.97 13.51 -19.11
C LEU A 465 -8.32 13.61 -20.61
N PRO A 466 -7.78 12.74 -21.48
CA PRO A 466 -8.14 12.71 -22.90
C PRO A 466 -9.66 12.58 -23.09
N GLY A 467 -10.26 13.36 -23.99
CA GLY A 467 -11.73 13.45 -24.13
C GLY A 467 -12.47 12.14 -24.41
N TRP A 468 -11.78 11.10 -24.90
CA TRP A 468 -12.36 9.76 -25.03
C TRP A 468 -12.62 9.09 -23.66
N VAL A 469 -11.82 9.41 -22.64
CA VAL A 469 -11.95 8.92 -21.25
C VAL A 469 -13.20 9.50 -20.60
N GLN A 470 -13.41 10.81 -20.73
CA GLN A 470 -14.65 11.49 -20.30
C GLN A 470 -15.88 10.98 -21.07
N THR A 471 -15.75 10.77 -22.39
CA THR A 471 -16.81 10.17 -23.22
C THR A 471 -17.13 8.72 -22.81
N HIS A 472 -16.13 7.96 -22.35
CA HIS A 472 -16.30 6.58 -21.89
C HIS A 472 -16.91 6.51 -20.48
N GLN A 473 -16.52 7.40 -19.56
CA GLN A 473 -17.20 7.58 -18.27
C GLN A 473 -18.70 7.77 -18.45
N ALA A 474 -19.12 8.71 -19.30
CA ALA A 474 -20.53 8.97 -19.58
C ALA A 474 -21.29 7.72 -20.09
N ARG A 475 -20.60 6.80 -20.79
CA ARG A 475 -21.16 5.54 -21.30
C ARG A 475 -21.20 4.40 -20.28
N THR A 476 -20.45 4.49 -19.18
CA THR A 476 -20.34 3.45 -18.15
C THR A 476 -21.01 3.81 -16.82
N LEU A 477 -21.51 5.05 -16.67
CA LEU A 477 -22.31 5.48 -15.51
C LEU A 477 -23.55 4.60 -15.28
N VAL A 478 -24.17 4.11 -16.36
CA VAL A 478 -25.27 3.14 -16.34
C VAL A 478 -25.00 2.08 -17.41
N VAL A 479 -24.87 0.82 -17.01
CA VAL A 479 -24.63 -0.31 -17.93
C VAL A 479 -25.90 -0.63 -18.69
N THR A 480 -26.11 0.05 -19.81
CA THR A 480 -27.26 -0.15 -20.71
C THR A 480 -26.99 -1.17 -21.83
N ASN A 481 -25.74 -1.62 -21.97
CA ASN A 481 -25.33 -2.60 -22.97
C ASN A 481 -24.29 -3.56 -22.35
N PRO A 482 -24.61 -4.86 -22.16
CA PRO A 482 -23.70 -5.80 -21.50
C PRO A 482 -22.39 -6.01 -22.26
N LYS A 483 -22.32 -5.73 -23.57
CA LYS A 483 -21.06 -5.82 -24.34
C LYS A 483 -19.98 -4.82 -23.91
N GLN A 484 -20.32 -3.85 -23.06
CA GLN A 484 -19.34 -2.98 -22.39
C GLN A 484 -18.50 -3.72 -21.34
N LEU A 485 -18.99 -4.87 -20.85
CA LEU A 485 -18.37 -5.68 -19.81
C LEU A 485 -17.40 -6.74 -20.38
N ASP A 486 -17.60 -7.16 -21.64
CA ASP A 486 -16.79 -8.17 -22.32
C ASP A 486 -15.26 -7.91 -22.24
N PRO A 487 -14.73 -6.67 -22.37
CA PRO A 487 -13.29 -6.38 -22.26
C PRO A 487 -12.67 -6.61 -20.87
N PHE A 488 -13.49 -6.90 -19.85
CA PHE A 488 -13.06 -7.17 -18.48
C PHE A 488 -13.14 -8.66 -18.11
N LEU A 489 -13.88 -9.47 -18.87
CA LEU A 489 -14.18 -10.86 -18.51
C LEU A 489 -12.92 -11.73 -18.36
N SER A 490 -11.96 -11.63 -19.29
CA SER A 490 -10.70 -12.40 -19.23
C SER A 490 -9.85 -12.03 -18.02
N GLU A 491 -9.87 -10.74 -17.63
CA GLU A 491 -9.12 -10.23 -16.47
C GLU A 491 -9.78 -10.69 -15.16
N LEU A 492 -11.12 -10.61 -15.07
CA LEU A 492 -11.89 -11.08 -13.93
C LEU A 492 -11.77 -12.61 -13.77
N HIS A 493 -11.81 -13.36 -14.87
CA HIS A 493 -11.68 -14.82 -14.83
C HIS A 493 -10.32 -15.26 -14.29
N ALA A 494 -9.23 -14.60 -14.72
CA ALA A 494 -7.90 -14.83 -14.18
C ALA A 494 -7.81 -14.47 -12.67
N GLU A 495 -8.45 -13.39 -12.23
CA GLU A 495 -8.52 -13.04 -10.81
C GLU A 495 -9.35 -14.05 -9.98
N ILE A 496 -10.48 -14.54 -10.50
CA ILE A 496 -11.29 -15.60 -9.87
C ILE A 496 -10.46 -16.88 -9.67
N ILE A 497 -9.73 -17.33 -10.71
CA ILE A 497 -8.87 -18.51 -10.62
C ILE A 497 -7.76 -18.27 -9.59
N ARG A 498 -7.06 -17.12 -9.65
CA ARG A 498 -5.99 -16.76 -8.69
C ARG A 498 -6.50 -16.81 -7.24
N LEU A 499 -7.64 -16.17 -6.96
CA LEU A 499 -8.24 -16.13 -5.63
C LEU A 499 -8.62 -17.52 -5.11
N ARG A 500 -9.25 -18.36 -5.93
CA ARG A 500 -9.65 -19.72 -5.53
C ARG A 500 -8.45 -20.63 -5.31
N ASN A 501 -7.45 -20.56 -6.19
CA ASN A 501 -6.30 -21.46 -6.20
C ASN A 501 -5.23 -21.05 -5.17
N GLN A 502 -5.23 -19.80 -4.70
CA GLN A 502 -4.41 -19.35 -3.56
C GLN A 502 -5.18 -19.45 -2.23
N GLY A 503 -6.51 -19.34 -2.26
CA GLY A 503 -7.35 -19.36 -1.06
C GLY A 503 -7.31 -18.08 -0.22
N GLU A 504 -6.64 -17.04 -0.71
CA GLU A 504 -6.52 -15.70 -0.11
C GLU A 504 -6.33 -14.61 -1.20
N GLY A 505 -6.12 -13.36 -0.78
CA GLY A 505 -5.90 -12.22 -1.68
C GLY A 505 -7.09 -11.25 -1.83
N THR A 506 -6.83 -10.11 -2.48
CA THR A 506 -7.77 -9.00 -2.70
C THR A 506 -8.12 -8.83 -4.19
N SER A 507 -9.13 -7.99 -4.48
CA SER A 507 -9.56 -7.68 -5.85
C SER A 507 -9.22 -6.23 -6.21
N LEU A 508 -8.12 -6.05 -6.95
CA LEU A 508 -7.77 -4.74 -7.52
C LEU A 508 -8.81 -4.29 -8.56
N MET A 509 -9.45 -5.23 -9.25
CA MET A 509 -10.53 -4.91 -10.18
C MET A 509 -11.70 -4.23 -9.46
N LYS A 510 -12.21 -4.82 -8.36
CA LYS A 510 -13.30 -4.26 -7.53
C LYS A 510 -13.02 -2.82 -7.11
N ASP A 511 -11.79 -2.56 -6.67
CA ASP A 511 -11.43 -1.25 -6.12
C ASP A 511 -11.20 -0.19 -7.22
N SER A 512 -10.75 -0.63 -8.41
CA SER A 512 -10.51 0.22 -9.59
C SER A 512 -11.74 0.54 -10.45
N LEU A 513 -12.93 0.01 -10.12
CA LEU A 513 -14.17 0.19 -10.88
C LEU A 513 -15.28 0.73 -9.98
N THR A 514 -16.29 1.40 -10.54
CA THR A 514 -17.40 1.90 -9.73
C THR A 514 -18.25 0.74 -9.19
N PRO A 515 -18.74 0.80 -7.94
CA PRO A 515 -19.52 -0.30 -7.34
C PRO A 515 -20.77 -0.75 -8.12
N PRO A 516 -21.48 0.11 -8.90
CA PRO A 516 -22.51 -0.34 -9.83
C PRO A 516 -21.94 -1.13 -11.02
N PHE A 517 -20.91 -0.62 -11.68
CA PHE A 517 -20.32 -1.26 -12.87
C PHE A 517 -19.71 -2.63 -12.53
N PHE A 518 -19.01 -2.73 -11.39
CA PHE A 518 -18.45 -4.01 -10.92
C PHE A 518 -19.53 -5.03 -10.55
N ARG A 519 -20.70 -4.59 -10.04
CA ARG A 519 -21.83 -5.48 -9.76
C ARG A 519 -22.38 -6.12 -11.04
N GLU A 520 -22.59 -5.32 -12.08
CA GLU A 520 -23.07 -5.83 -13.37
C GLU A 520 -22.02 -6.73 -14.04
N LEU A 521 -20.72 -6.42 -13.89
CA LEU A 521 -19.64 -7.30 -14.34
C LEU A 521 -19.66 -8.67 -13.64
N LEU A 522 -19.85 -8.71 -12.32
CA LEU A 522 -20.00 -9.98 -11.58
C LEU A 522 -21.20 -10.78 -12.10
N LEU A 523 -22.37 -10.14 -12.28
CA LEU A 523 -23.57 -10.79 -12.83
C LEU A 523 -23.33 -11.36 -14.24
N HIS A 524 -22.76 -10.55 -15.15
CA HIS A 524 -22.44 -10.94 -16.53
C HIS A 524 -21.40 -12.06 -16.61
N SER A 525 -20.44 -12.08 -15.68
CA SER A 525 -19.47 -13.18 -15.56
C SER A 525 -20.05 -14.50 -15.03
N GLY A 526 -21.30 -14.51 -14.54
CA GLY A 526 -22.02 -15.69 -14.07
C GLY A 526 -22.28 -15.77 -12.57
N PHE A 527 -21.89 -14.78 -11.75
CA PHE A 527 -22.23 -14.78 -10.32
C PHE A 527 -23.72 -14.51 -10.09
N LYS A 528 -24.26 -15.15 -9.04
CA LYS A 528 -25.62 -14.92 -8.54
C LYS A 528 -25.59 -14.65 -7.03
N ARG A 529 -26.71 -14.17 -6.46
CA ARG A 529 -26.88 -14.01 -5.01
C ARG A 529 -27.99 -14.92 -4.50
N ASN A 530 -27.74 -15.61 -3.39
CA ASN A 530 -28.71 -16.51 -2.76
C ASN A 530 -29.57 -15.79 -1.70
N ARG A 531 -30.48 -16.53 -1.03
CA ARG A 531 -31.39 -15.99 -0.01
C ARG A 531 -30.67 -15.31 1.16
N HIS A 532 -29.43 -15.74 1.44
CA HIS A 532 -28.57 -15.20 2.48
C HIS A 532 -27.63 -14.09 1.99
N ASN A 533 -27.80 -13.60 0.76
CA ASN A 533 -27.00 -12.54 0.14
C ASN A 533 -25.50 -12.88 -0.03
N TYR A 534 -25.13 -14.17 -0.05
CA TYR A 534 -23.82 -14.64 -0.49
C TYR A 534 -23.75 -14.74 -2.02
N LEU A 535 -22.56 -14.52 -2.58
CA LEU A 535 -22.26 -14.76 -3.99
C LEU A 535 -22.07 -16.25 -4.24
N TYR A 536 -22.66 -16.76 -5.32
CA TYR A 536 -22.48 -18.15 -5.75
C TYR A 536 -22.34 -18.28 -7.28
N ARG A 537 -21.93 -19.48 -7.71
CA ARG A 537 -21.80 -19.91 -9.11
C ARG A 537 -22.53 -21.24 -9.33
N LEU A 538 -22.81 -21.57 -10.59
CA LEU A 538 -23.46 -22.83 -11.03
C LEU A 538 -22.60 -23.66 -11.99
N ASP A 539 -21.43 -23.12 -12.35
CA ASP A 539 -20.55 -23.56 -13.44
C ASP A 539 -19.12 -23.83 -12.96
N ILE A 540 -18.92 -23.92 -11.64
CA ILE A 540 -17.74 -24.55 -11.05
C ILE A 540 -17.94 -26.05 -11.29
N PRO A 541 -17.11 -26.73 -12.10
CA PRO A 541 -17.45 -28.07 -12.55
C PRO A 541 -17.39 -29.06 -11.39
N ALA A 542 -16.37 -28.99 -10.53
CA ALA A 542 -16.25 -29.88 -9.39
C ALA A 542 -15.65 -29.24 -8.13
N VAL A 543 -15.75 -29.95 -6.99
CA VAL A 543 -15.03 -29.66 -5.73
C VAL A 543 -14.62 -30.96 -5.03
N PHE A 544 -13.66 -30.88 -4.11
CA PHE A 544 -13.12 -32.03 -3.37
C PHE A 544 -13.71 -32.12 -1.95
N LYS A 545 -14.24 -33.28 -1.57
CA LYS A 545 -14.87 -33.56 -0.28
C LYS A 545 -14.16 -34.72 0.41
N VAL A 546 -13.55 -34.45 1.56
CA VAL A 546 -13.07 -35.51 2.47
C VAL A 546 -14.25 -36.03 3.29
N ASP A 547 -14.44 -37.34 3.35
CA ASP A 547 -15.54 -37.97 4.10
C ASP A 547 -15.13 -39.33 4.68
N ASN A 548 -15.82 -39.81 5.72
CA ASN A 548 -15.56 -41.11 6.36
C ASN A 548 -16.60 -42.19 6.04
N ARG A 549 -17.59 -41.86 5.19
CA ARG A 549 -18.45 -42.84 4.52
C ARG A 549 -17.68 -43.53 3.39
N THR A 550 -17.86 -44.84 3.29
CA THR A 550 -17.37 -45.66 2.19
C THR A 550 -18.14 -45.37 0.89
N PRO A 551 -17.58 -45.73 -0.28
CA PRO A 551 -18.28 -45.67 -1.55
C PRO A 551 -19.60 -46.47 -1.53
N PHE A 552 -19.62 -47.64 -0.89
CA PHE A 552 -20.79 -48.50 -0.78
C PHE A 552 -21.89 -47.90 0.11
N GLU A 553 -21.52 -47.13 1.15
CA GLU A 553 -22.48 -46.29 1.86
C GLU A 553 -23.05 -45.22 0.93
N ILE A 554 -22.22 -44.44 0.25
CA ILE A 554 -22.63 -43.35 -0.65
C ILE A 554 -23.49 -43.86 -1.83
N ALA A 555 -23.28 -45.09 -2.30
CA ALA A 555 -24.07 -45.71 -3.35
C ALA A 555 -25.53 -46.02 -2.93
N ARG A 556 -25.84 -46.08 -1.63
CA ARG A 556 -27.20 -46.36 -1.14
C ARG A 556 -28.10 -45.13 -1.33
N PRO A 557 -29.37 -45.29 -1.78
CA PRO A 557 -30.29 -44.18 -1.97
C PRO A 557 -30.42 -43.29 -0.73
N GLY A 558 -30.19 -41.98 -0.89
CA GLY A 558 -30.28 -41.00 0.20
C GLY A 558 -29.11 -40.99 1.19
N ALA A 559 -28.08 -41.82 1.04
CA ALA A 559 -26.94 -41.85 1.96
C ALA A 559 -26.04 -40.59 1.91
N MET A 560 -26.15 -39.82 0.82
CA MET A 560 -25.59 -38.47 0.70
C MET A 560 -26.57 -37.37 1.15
N ALA A 561 -27.67 -37.68 1.83
CA ALA A 561 -28.44 -36.65 2.53
C ALA A 561 -27.55 -35.90 3.54
N ALA A 562 -27.83 -34.62 3.73
CA ALA A 562 -27.10 -33.82 4.72
C ALA A 562 -27.57 -34.19 6.14
N PRO A 563 -26.67 -34.24 7.13
CA PRO A 563 -27.06 -34.22 8.54
C PRO A 563 -27.98 -33.03 8.83
N THR A 564 -28.97 -33.21 9.72
CA THR A 564 -29.88 -32.13 10.12
C THR A 564 -29.17 -31.14 11.03
N LEU A 565 -28.35 -30.27 10.44
CA LEU A 565 -27.60 -29.23 11.14
C LEU A 565 -28.56 -28.25 11.83
N SER A 566 -28.32 -27.99 13.12
CA SER A 566 -29.05 -26.97 13.89
C SER A 566 -28.66 -25.53 13.52
N ILE A 567 -27.71 -25.36 12.60
CA ILE A 567 -27.16 -24.08 12.13
C ILE A 567 -27.26 -24.09 10.61
N GLU A 568 -27.89 -23.06 10.05
CA GLU A 568 -28.09 -22.96 8.60
C GLU A 568 -26.76 -22.75 7.85
N GLY A 569 -26.67 -23.22 6.61
CA GLY A 569 -25.50 -23.01 5.75
C GLY A 569 -25.45 -21.61 5.13
N SER A 570 -24.40 -21.34 4.35
CA SER A 570 -24.30 -20.13 3.51
C SER A 570 -24.94 -20.29 2.12
N THR A 571 -25.75 -21.32 1.91
CA THR A 571 -26.31 -21.77 0.62
C THR A 571 -27.85 -21.77 0.64
N SER A 572 -28.50 -21.73 -0.53
CA SER A 572 -29.97 -21.81 -0.62
C SER A 572 -30.58 -23.10 -0.05
N GLU A 573 -29.88 -24.24 -0.16
CA GLU A 573 -30.21 -25.50 0.50
C GLU A 573 -29.13 -25.85 1.55
N THR A 574 -29.05 -27.11 2.00
CA THR A 574 -28.11 -27.48 3.06
C THR A 574 -26.66 -27.41 2.57
N ALA A 575 -25.81 -26.67 3.28
CA ALA A 575 -24.41 -26.51 2.91
C ALA A 575 -23.58 -27.75 3.23
N VAL A 576 -22.80 -28.22 2.25
CA VAL A 576 -21.70 -29.17 2.45
C VAL A 576 -20.38 -28.44 2.26
N SER A 577 -19.50 -28.51 3.27
CA SER A 577 -18.13 -27.99 3.16
C SER A 577 -17.27 -28.89 2.26
N ALA A 578 -16.60 -28.25 1.30
CA ALA A 578 -15.73 -28.87 0.31
C ALA A 578 -14.61 -27.89 -0.11
N MET A 579 -13.53 -28.43 -0.67
CA MET A 579 -12.30 -27.71 -0.98
C MET A 579 -12.13 -27.46 -2.48
N PHE A 580 -11.53 -26.32 -2.82
CA PHE A 580 -11.20 -25.91 -4.20
C PHE A 580 -9.91 -26.52 -4.77
N SER A 581 -9.12 -27.21 -3.95
CA SER A 581 -7.85 -27.85 -4.34
C SER A 581 -7.73 -29.26 -3.76
N LEU A 582 -7.30 -30.19 -4.61
CA LEU A 582 -7.06 -31.58 -4.25
C LEU A 582 -5.99 -31.70 -3.16
N ARG A 583 -4.87 -30.98 -3.28
CA ARG A 583 -3.78 -31.00 -2.28
C ARG A 583 -4.25 -30.56 -0.89
N VAL A 584 -5.16 -29.59 -0.82
CA VAL A 584 -5.73 -29.13 0.46
C VAL A 584 -6.67 -30.19 1.05
N ALA A 585 -7.47 -30.87 0.22
CA ALA A 585 -8.29 -31.99 0.66
C ALA A 585 -7.44 -33.19 1.15
N MET A 586 -6.37 -33.57 0.43
CA MET A 586 -5.40 -34.59 0.87
C MET A 586 -4.81 -34.24 2.24
N LYS A 587 -4.34 -33.00 2.42
CA LYS A 587 -3.76 -32.56 3.69
C LYS A 587 -4.76 -32.68 4.85
N PHE A 588 -6.01 -32.24 4.64
CA PHE A 588 -7.07 -32.35 5.64
C PHE A 588 -7.43 -33.81 5.97
N ALA A 589 -7.42 -34.71 4.99
CA ALA A 589 -7.61 -36.15 5.21
C ALA A 589 -6.48 -36.74 6.06
N ASN A 590 -5.22 -36.40 5.76
CA ASN A 590 -4.06 -36.89 6.51
C ASN A 590 -4.04 -36.36 7.95
N GLU A 591 -4.27 -35.05 8.15
CA GLU A 591 -4.40 -34.44 9.49
C GLU A 591 -5.55 -35.09 10.31
N SER A 592 -6.64 -35.46 9.65
CA SER A 592 -7.76 -36.20 10.29
C SER A 592 -7.36 -37.62 10.69
N ASN A 593 -6.54 -38.30 9.89
CA ASN A 593 -6.05 -39.66 10.19
C ASN A 593 -5.04 -39.64 11.35
N ASP A 594 -4.07 -38.72 11.33
CA ASP A 594 -3.06 -38.55 12.41
C ASP A 594 -3.70 -38.20 13.75
N ALA A 595 -4.77 -37.39 13.75
CA ALA A 595 -5.53 -37.07 14.95
C ALA A 595 -6.15 -38.31 15.64
N THR A 596 -6.40 -39.41 14.91
CA THR A 596 -6.84 -40.68 15.49
C THR A 596 -5.71 -41.55 16.05
N GLY A 597 -4.44 -41.15 15.87
CA GLY A 597 -3.28 -41.80 16.46
C GLY A 597 -2.88 -41.26 17.85
N SER A 598 -3.21 -40.00 18.16
CA SER A 598 -2.70 -39.29 19.34
C SER A 598 -3.70 -39.20 20.50
N LEU A 599 -4.03 -40.35 21.11
CA LEU A 599 -4.74 -40.36 22.39
C LEU A 599 -3.76 -40.11 23.55
N ASP A 600 -3.39 -38.84 23.78
CA ASP A 600 -3.30 -38.31 25.15
C ASP A 600 -3.16 -36.78 25.24
N THR A 601 -3.84 -36.21 26.24
CA THR A 601 -3.64 -34.85 26.81
C THR A 601 -3.35 -33.67 25.86
N ARG A 602 -4.39 -33.09 25.24
CA ARG A 602 -4.65 -31.64 25.45
C ARG A 602 -6.10 -31.25 25.20
N THR A 603 -6.78 -30.78 26.25
CA THR A 603 -8.04 -30.02 26.10
C THR A 603 -7.70 -28.57 25.78
N ASP A 604 -7.89 -28.15 24.53
CA ASP A 604 -8.25 -26.77 24.21
C ASP A 604 -9.13 -26.72 22.95
N SER A 605 -10.09 -25.80 22.92
CA SER A 605 -11.34 -26.03 22.17
C SER A 605 -11.54 -25.10 20.97
N THR A 606 -11.18 -25.57 19.77
CA THR A 606 -11.56 -24.93 18.48
C THR A 606 -12.34 -25.87 17.54
N LEU A 607 -12.77 -27.04 18.03
CA LEU A 607 -13.70 -27.94 17.34
C LEU A 607 -15.16 -27.44 17.45
N THR A 608 -15.60 -26.59 16.51
CA THR A 608 -17.02 -26.20 16.35
C THR A 608 -17.62 -26.60 15.00
N GLY A 609 -17.13 -27.72 14.45
CA GLY A 609 -17.83 -28.54 13.46
C GLY A 609 -18.64 -29.67 14.11
N SER A 610 -19.34 -29.39 15.21
CA SER A 610 -20.02 -30.43 16.01
C SER A 610 -21.30 -30.94 15.35
N GLU A 611 -21.16 -32.02 14.57
CA GLU A 611 -22.26 -32.89 14.11
C GLU A 611 -23.20 -33.25 15.28
N PRO A 612 -24.49 -32.87 15.24
CA PRO A 612 -25.40 -33.16 16.34
C PRO A 612 -25.82 -34.64 16.32
N ARG A 613 -25.23 -35.44 17.23
CA ARG A 613 -25.60 -36.84 17.57
C ARG A 613 -26.17 -37.66 16.39
N GLN A 614 -25.26 -38.21 15.60
CA GLN A 614 -25.52 -39.49 14.95
C GLN A 614 -26.01 -40.52 16.00
N THR A 615 -26.84 -41.49 15.58
CA THR A 615 -27.35 -42.54 16.47
C THR A 615 -26.20 -43.32 17.10
N ASN A 616 -26.43 -43.96 18.26
CA ASN A 616 -25.36 -44.64 19.02
C ASN A 616 -24.57 -45.67 18.19
N GLU A 617 -25.18 -46.28 17.17
CA GLU A 617 -24.55 -47.20 16.24
C GLU A 617 -23.62 -46.46 15.26
N ALA A 618 -24.10 -45.44 14.56
CA ALA A 618 -23.30 -44.63 13.64
C ALA A 618 -22.15 -43.90 14.35
N ALA A 619 -22.38 -43.38 15.56
CA ALA A 619 -21.34 -42.79 16.41
C ALA A 619 -20.30 -43.83 16.92
N SER A 620 -20.63 -45.14 16.89
CA SER A 620 -19.69 -46.22 17.21
C SER A 620 -18.92 -46.68 15.96
N LEU A 621 -19.60 -46.81 14.82
CA LEU A 621 -18.98 -47.07 13.51
C LEU A 621 -17.96 -45.98 13.15
N SER A 622 -18.30 -44.71 13.38
CA SER A 622 -17.41 -43.56 13.17
C SER A 622 -16.19 -43.53 14.11
N ARG A 623 -16.21 -44.31 15.21
CA ARG A 623 -15.06 -44.44 16.13
C ARG A 623 -14.14 -45.61 15.80
N SER A 624 -14.62 -46.62 15.05
CA SER A 624 -13.81 -47.77 14.63
C SER A 624 -13.10 -47.54 13.29
N ARG A 625 -13.67 -46.72 12.40
CA ARG A 625 -13.09 -46.41 11.08
C ARG A 625 -11.82 -45.57 11.23
N ARG A 626 -10.71 -46.06 10.67
CA ARG A 626 -9.39 -45.41 10.68
C ARG A 626 -8.99 -44.80 9.32
N MET A 627 -9.95 -44.68 8.41
CA MET A 627 -9.74 -44.24 7.03
C MET A 627 -10.67 -43.08 6.69
N THR A 628 -10.14 -42.12 5.94
CA THR A 628 -10.88 -41.07 5.27
C THR A 628 -10.71 -41.21 3.76
N PHE A 629 -11.78 -40.97 3.01
CA PHE A 629 -11.80 -41.03 1.55
C PHE A 629 -11.85 -39.62 0.97
N CYS A 630 -11.20 -39.40 -0.18
CA CYS A 630 -11.36 -38.18 -0.95
C CYS A 630 -12.35 -38.42 -2.10
N TYR A 631 -13.39 -37.60 -2.15
CA TYR A 631 -14.40 -37.64 -3.20
C TYR A 631 -14.36 -36.36 -4.04
N LEU A 632 -14.56 -36.51 -5.34
CA LEU A 632 -14.78 -35.43 -6.28
C LEU A 632 -16.29 -35.33 -6.56
N LEU A 633 -16.88 -34.17 -6.29
CA LEU A 633 -18.31 -33.91 -6.48
C LEU A 633 -18.55 -33.17 -7.80
N ASP A 634 -19.42 -33.70 -8.67
CA ASP A 634 -19.90 -33.02 -9.87
C ASP A 634 -20.90 -31.92 -9.49
N THR A 635 -20.42 -30.69 -9.41
CA THR A 635 -21.19 -29.48 -9.06
C THR A 635 -21.74 -28.75 -10.28
N ARG A 636 -21.70 -29.32 -11.49
CA ARG A 636 -22.29 -28.71 -12.69
C ARG A 636 -23.80 -28.51 -12.50
N ASN A 637 -24.24 -27.25 -12.59
CA ASN A 637 -25.58 -26.73 -12.31
C ASN A 637 -26.01 -26.76 -10.82
N VAL A 638 -25.06 -26.85 -9.89
CA VAL A 638 -25.30 -26.80 -8.43
C VAL A 638 -24.79 -25.49 -7.86
N GLU A 639 -25.49 -24.90 -6.88
CA GLU A 639 -25.02 -23.69 -6.19
C GLU A 639 -23.73 -23.98 -5.40
N VAL A 640 -22.64 -23.31 -5.78
CA VAL A 640 -21.37 -23.34 -5.05
C VAL A 640 -21.01 -21.93 -4.57
N VAL A 641 -20.92 -21.78 -3.26
CA VAL A 641 -20.55 -20.55 -2.55
C VAL A 641 -19.07 -20.65 -2.17
N SER A 642 -18.21 -20.04 -3.00
CA SER A 642 -16.79 -19.90 -2.67
C SER A 642 -16.60 -18.95 -1.49
N GLY A 643 -15.85 -19.40 -0.47
CA GLY A 643 -15.46 -18.54 0.65
C GLY A 643 -14.61 -17.36 0.18
N GLN A 644 -13.63 -17.60 -0.69
CA GLN A 644 -12.69 -16.56 -1.08
C GLN A 644 -13.29 -15.55 -2.07
N ASP A 645 -14.17 -15.97 -2.99
CA ASP A 645 -14.91 -15.06 -3.88
C ASP A 645 -15.75 -14.08 -3.04
N ASN A 646 -16.37 -14.55 -1.95
CA ASN A 646 -17.16 -13.71 -1.06
C ASN A 646 -16.31 -12.76 -0.21
N ARG A 647 -15.15 -13.20 0.30
CA ARG A 647 -14.21 -12.32 1.01
C ARG A 647 -13.68 -11.20 0.10
N ALA A 648 -13.37 -11.50 -1.16
CA ALA A 648 -12.88 -10.51 -2.12
C ALA A 648 -13.99 -9.58 -2.66
N TYR A 649 -15.13 -10.12 -3.09
CA TYR A 649 -16.15 -9.39 -3.86
C TYR A 649 -17.41 -9.01 -3.06
N ASN A 650 -17.61 -9.60 -1.88
CA ASN A 650 -18.76 -9.38 -1.01
C ASN A 650 -18.39 -9.03 0.45
N PRO A 651 -17.30 -8.30 0.74
CA PRO A 651 -16.76 -8.17 2.12
C PRO A 651 -17.78 -7.59 3.10
N THR A 652 -18.66 -6.68 2.67
CA THR A 652 -19.73 -6.13 3.52
C THR A 652 -20.71 -7.19 4.07
N ARG A 653 -20.85 -8.35 3.42
CA ARG A 653 -21.65 -9.49 3.92
C ARG A 653 -20.92 -10.30 4.99
N ILE A 654 -19.59 -10.24 5.00
CA ILE A 654 -18.69 -10.98 5.89
C ILE A 654 -18.38 -10.13 7.14
N ASP A 655 -17.89 -8.90 6.92
CA ASP A 655 -17.39 -8.00 7.97
C ASP A 655 -18.52 -7.35 8.79
N LYS A 656 -19.70 -7.15 8.17
CA LYS A 656 -20.87 -6.48 8.76
C LYS A 656 -22.07 -7.42 8.85
N ARG A 657 -21.81 -8.61 9.37
CA ARG A 657 -22.81 -9.65 9.63
C ARG A 657 -23.89 -9.16 10.63
N PRO A 658 -25.19 -9.38 10.38
CA PRO A 658 -26.25 -9.11 11.35
C PRO A 658 -26.08 -9.92 12.64
N ALA A 659 -26.49 -9.38 13.79
CA ALA A 659 -26.33 -10.05 15.09
C ALA A 659 -27.26 -11.27 15.27
N ASP A 660 -28.32 -11.34 14.47
CA ASP A 660 -29.31 -12.42 14.36
C ASP A 660 -28.97 -13.45 13.28
N ASP A 661 -28.01 -13.16 12.38
CA ASP A 661 -27.59 -14.08 11.32
C ASP A 661 -26.78 -15.25 11.91
N GLN A 662 -27.34 -16.45 11.87
CA GLN A 662 -26.69 -17.69 12.32
C GLN A 662 -26.00 -18.49 11.20
N THR A 663 -26.07 -18.08 9.93
CA THR A 663 -25.54 -18.86 8.80
C THR A 663 -24.05 -19.20 8.94
N ARG A 664 -23.68 -20.48 8.84
CA ARG A 664 -22.26 -20.89 8.82
C ARG A 664 -21.66 -20.52 7.46
N PHE A 665 -20.56 -19.80 7.48
CA PHE A 665 -19.79 -19.40 6.30
C PHE A 665 -18.42 -20.11 6.28
N PRO A 666 -17.83 -20.42 5.11
CA PRO A 666 -16.49 -21.03 5.02
C PRO A 666 -15.43 -20.20 5.74
N SER A 667 -14.70 -20.83 6.67
CA SER A 667 -13.68 -20.19 7.51
C SER A 667 -12.25 -20.50 7.05
N MET A 668 -12.02 -21.62 6.37
CA MET A 668 -10.69 -22.04 5.95
C MET A 668 -10.24 -21.39 4.62
N LYS A 669 -8.94 -21.52 4.29
CA LYS A 669 -8.41 -21.22 2.95
C LYS A 669 -8.89 -22.29 1.97
N MET A 670 -9.26 -21.87 0.75
CA MET A 670 -9.82 -22.74 -0.30
C MET A 670 -11.08 -23.54 0.08
N GLU A 671 -11.81 -23.16 1.14
CA GLU A 671 -13.10 -23.79 1.49
C GLU A 671 -14.26 -23.09 0.76
N GLY A 672 -15.24 -23.88 0.33
CA GLY A 672 -16.55 -23.44 -0.14
C GLY A 672 -17.68 -24.28 0.44
N HIS A 673 -18.90 -23.77 0.30
CA HIS A 673 -20.11 -24.53 0.56
C HIS A 673 -20.82 -24.89 -0.73
N VAL A 674 -21.13 -26.17 -0.91
CA VAL A 674 -22.00 -26.69 -1.98
C VAL A 674 -23.41 -26.80 -1.44
N SER A 675 -24.39 -26.27 -2.17
CA SER A 675 -25.81 -26.45 -1.88
C SER A 675 -26.21 -27.87 -2.21
N MET A 676 -26.71 -28.61 -1.23
CA MET A 676 -27.14 -29.99 -1.41
C MET A 676 -28.60 -30.17 -1.04
N SER A 677 -29.35 -30.78 -1.97
CA SER A 677 -30.78 -31.05 -1.81
C SER A 677 -31.06 -32.05 -0.69
N SER A 678 -32.33 -32.15 -0.27
CA SER A 678 -32.79 -33.09 0.77
C SER A 678 -32.57 -34.57 0.43
N ILE A 679 -32.38 -34.92 -0.85
CA ILE A 679 -32.07 -36.29 -1.31
C ILE A 679 -30.56 -36.53 -1.51
N GLY A 680 -29.71 -35.51 -1.28
CA GLY A 680 -28.27 -35.58 -1.45
C GLY A 680 -27.77 -35.42 -2.88
N PHE A 681 -26.52 -35.82 -3.11
CA PHE A 681 -25.98 -36.11 -4.44
C PHE A 681 -26.29 -37.56 -4.84
N THR A 682 -26.51 -37.81 -6.14
CA THR A 682 -26.59 -39.17 -6.68
C THR A 682 -25.19 -39.79 -6.77
N SER A 683 -25.11 -41.12 -6.65
CA SER A 683 -23.89 -41.94 -6.83
C SER A 683 -23.11 -41.59 -8.10
N ARG A 684 -23.79 -41.23 -9.20
CA ARG A 684 -23.20 -40.83 -10.49
C ARG A 684 -22.52 -39.45 -10.48
N ARG A 685 -22.84 -38.61 -9.51
CA ARG A 685 -22.20 -37.29 -9.30
C ARG A 685 -21.11 -37.32 -8.23
N VAL A 686 -20.94 -38.43 -7.52
CA VAL A 686 -19.83 -38.63 -6.58
C VAL A 686 -18.80 -39.55 -7.21
N TRP A 687 -17.54 -39.13 -7.22
CA TRP A 687 -16.43 -39.88 -7.76
C TRP A 687 -15.43 -40.14 -6.64
N LEU A 688 -14.98 -41.38 -6.46
CA LEU A 688 -13.90 -41.70 -5.54
C LEU A 688 -12.57 -41.49 -6.24
N LEU A 689 -11.61 -40.83 -5.59
CA LEU A 689 -10.21 -40.83 -6.00
C LEU A 689 -9.49 -42.05 -5.41
N ASN A 690 -8.53 -42.61 -6.16
CA ASN A 690 -7.60 -43.62 -5.63
C ASN A 690 -6.65 -42.99 -4.59
N SER A 691 -5.96 -43.84 -3.82
CA SER A 691 -5.01 -43.44 -2.78
C SER A 691 -3.86 -42.56 -3.28
N ASP A 692 -3.31 -42.87 -4.47
CA ASP A 692 -2.31 -42.05 -5.17
C ASP A 692 -2.91 -40.75 -5.79
N MET A 693 -4.24 -40.63 -5.82
CA MET A 693 -5.02 -39.48 -6.33
C MET A 693 -4.73 -39.14 -7.80
N THR A 694 -4.30 -40.14 -8.57
CA THR A 694 -3.99 -40.10 -10.01
C THR A 694 -5.18 -40.52 -10.88
N ARG A 695 -6.23 -41.11 -10.30
CA ARG A 695 -7.41 -41.59 -11.00
C ARG A 695 -8.67 -41.45 -10.14
N ALA A 696 -9.78 -41.11 -10.76
CA ALA A 696 -11.10 -41.16 -10.13
C ALA A 696 -12.10 -41.96 -10.97
N ALA A 697 -13.05 -42.63 -10.30
CA ALA A 697 -14.16 -43.33 -10.94
C ALA A 697 -15.49 -43.05 -10.21
N THR A 698 -16.64 -43.19 -10.89
CA THR A 698 -17.93 -42.91 -10.23
C THR A 698 -18.23 -43.94 -9.15
N VAL A 699 -18.84 -43.50 -8.05
CA VAL A 699 -19.26 -44.40 -6.96
C VAL A 699 -20.32 -45.40 -7.45
N ASP A 700 -21.13 -45.03 -8.45
CA ASP A 700 -22.08 -45.91 -9.13
C ASP A 700 -21.37 -47.08 -9.86
N ASP A 701 -20.33 -46.76 -10.63
CA ASP A 701 -19.53 -47.74 -11.40
C ASP A 701 -18.72 -48.66 -10.47
N ILE A 702 -18.13 -48.12 -9.39
CA ILE A 702 -17.38 -48.88 -8.36
C ILE A 702 -18.30 -49.86 -7.62
N ASN A 703 -19.48 -49.40 -7.19
CA ASN A 703 -20.46 -50.25 -6.52
C ASN A 703 -20.97 -51.38 -7.44
N THR A 704 -21.24 -51.05 -8.71
CA THR A 704 -21.60 -52.05 -9.72
C THR A 704 -20.47 -53.08 -9.92
N GLN A 705 -19.22 -52.65 -10.06
CA GLN A 705 -18.05 -53.53 -10.22
C GLN A 705 -17.88 -54.49 -9.03
N ALA A 706 -18.10 -54.01 -7.80
CA ALA A 706 -18.03 -54.84 -6.59
C ALA A 706 -19.22 -55.82 -6.45
N LEU A 707 -20.40 -55.48 -6.99
CA LEU A 707 -21.56 -56.37 -7.03
C LEU A 707 -21.45 -57.44 -8.14
N GLU A 708 -20.80 -57.13 -9.25
CA GLU A 708 -20.51 -58.05 -10.37
C GLU A 708 -19.48 -59.14 -9.98
N ARG A 709 -18.70 -58.93 -8.91
CA ARG A 709 -17.63 -59.86 -8.48
C ARG A 709 -18.18 -61.00 -7.61
N ALA A 710 -18.33 -62.19 -8.20
CA ALA A 710 -18.70 -63.41 -7.48
C ALA A 710 -17.68 -63.79 -6.39
N THR A 711 -18.15 -63.94 -5.15
CA THR A 711 -17.36 -64.25 -3.95
C THR A 711 -17.28 -65.73 -3.60
N GLY A 712 -18.13 -66.57 -4.20
CA GLY A 712 -18.33 -67.97 -3.80
C GLY A 712 -19.13 -68.15 -2.50
N SER A 713 -19.53 -67.06 -1.84
CA SER A 713 -20.43 -67.05 -0.69
C SER A 713 -21.75 -66.36 -1.03
N GLY A 714 -22.71 -66.37 -0.10
CA GLY A 714 -23.97 -65.64 -0.23
C GLY A 714 -23.87 -64.13 0.06
N GLN A 715 -22.67 -63.58 0.24
CA GLN A 715 -22.41 -62.16 0.50
C GLN A 715 -21.71 -61.54 -0.70
N SER A 716 -22.08 -60.31 -1.07
CA SER A 716 -21.43 -59.56 -2.14
C SER A 716 -20.01 -59.14 -1.76
N HIS A 717 -19.15 -58.89 -2.76
CA HIS A 717 -17.80 -58.43 -2.49
C HIS A 717 -17.79 -57.01 -1.89
N ALA A 718 -18.78 -56.17 -2.24
CA ALA A 718 -19.01 -54.86 -1.64
C ALA A 718 -19.20 -54.93 -0.11
N GLU A 719 -20.12 -55.77 0.37
CA GLU A 719 -20.36 -55.98 1.81
C GLU A 719 -19.11 -56.51 2.53
N VAL A 720 -18.34 -57.38 1.86
CA VAL A 720 -17.13 -58.00 2.41
C VAL A 720 -15.96 -57.00 2.53
N ILE A 721 -15.80 -56.07 1.58
CA ILE A 721 -14.84 -54.97 1.70
C ILE A 721 -15.33 -53.97 2.76
N GLU A 722 -16.59 -53.56 2.71
CA GLU A 722 -17.16 -52.58 3.63
C GLU A 722 -17.05 -53.03 5.10
N ALA A 723 -17.30 -54.29 5.40
CA ALA A 723 -17.20 -54.84 6.74
C ALA A 723 -15.77 -54.72 7.31
N ARG A 724 -14.71 -54.92 6.50
CA ARG A 724 -13.32 -54.69 6.91
C ARG A 724 -13.06 -53.21 7.22
N THR A 725 -13.50 -52.33 6.33
CA THR A 725 -13.36 -50.87 6.50
C THR A 725 -14.09 -50.37 7.76
N GLN A 726 -15.27 -50.91 8.05
CA GLN A 726 -16.05 -50.62 9.26
C GLN A 726 -15.40 -51.18 10.54
N ALA A 727 -14.70 -52.32 10.44
CA ALA A 727 -13.89 -52.89 11.52
C ALA A 727 -12.57 -52.14 11.77
N GLY A 728 -12.20 -51.19 10.91
CA GLY A 728 -11.00 -50.35 11.04
C GLY A 728 -9.75 -50.91 10.37
N GLU A 729 -9.88 -51.91 9.49
CA GLU A 729 -8.78 -52.39 8.66
C GLU A 729 -8.39 -51.35 7.60
N LEU A 730 -7.09 -51.19 7.33
CA LEU A 730 -6.56 -50.19 6.39
C LEU A 730 -6.56 -50.72 4.94
N ASN A 731 -7.74 -51.00 4.39
CA ASN A 731 -7.91 -51.72 3.13
C ASN A 731 -8.07 -50.81 1.88
N MET A 732 -7.43 -49.64 1.85
CA MET A 732 -7.58 -48.66 0.74
C MET A 732 -7.29 -49.28 -0.64
N GLY A 733 -6.27 -50.15 -0.74
CA GLY A 733 -5.89 -50.83 -1.97
C GLY A 733 -6.99 -51.75 -2.57
N GLU A 734 -8.00 -52.15 -1.79
CA GLU A 734 -9.17 -52.87 -2.34
C GLU A 734 -10.08 -51.93 -3.14
N TYR A 735 -10.19 -50.66 -2.71
CA TYR A 735 -10.93 -49.63 -3.44
C TYR A 735 -10.15 -49.14 -4.67
N ASP A 736 -8.83 -49.01 -4.55
CA ASP A 736 -7.95 -48.67 -5.68
C ASP A 736 -8.03 -49.74 -6.80
N ALA A 737 -8.02 -51.02 -6.41
CA ALA A 737 -8.22 -52.13 -7.35
C ALA A 737 -9.59 -52.09 -8.04
N LEU A 738 -10.66 -51.66 -7.36
CA LEU A 738 -11.97 -51.48 -7.97
C LEU A 738 -12.00 -50.29 -8.95
N ILE A 739 -11.29 -49.20 -8.67
CA ILE A 739 -11.11 -48.08 -9.61
C ILE A 739 -10.40 -48.56 -10.89
N ASP A 740 -9.35 -49.37 -10.75
CA ASP A 740 -8.62 -49.95 -11.90
C ASP A 740 -9.44 -51.00 -12.66
N GLU A 741 -10.27 -51.79 -11.99
CA GLU A 741 -11.23 -52.68 -12.65
C GLU A 741 -12.28 -51.89 -13.46
N VAL A 742 -12.79 -50.77 -12.91
CA VAL A 742 -13.71 -49.86 -13.62
C VAL A 742 -13.03 -49.23 -14.84
N ALA A 743 -11.78 -48.76 -14.72
CA ALA A 743 -10.98 -48.27 -15.84
C ALA A 743 -10.80 -49.33 -16.94
N LYS A 744 -10.43 -50.54 -16.54
CA LYS A 744 -10.20 -51.69 -17.42
C LYS A 744 -11.48 -52.17 -18.12
N ALA A 745 -12.64 -51.97 -17.51
CA ALA A 745 -13.94 -52.24 -18.11
C ALA A 745 -14.38 -51.18 -19.15
N GLY A 746 -13.63 -50.09 -19.34
CA GLY A 746 -14.01 -48.98 -20.21
C GLY A 746 -15.19 -48.16 -19.68
N LYS A 747 -15.51 -48.31 -18.38
CA LYS A 747 -16.46 -47.47 -17.65
C LYS A 747 -15.82 -46.08 -17.39
N ARG A 748 -16.56 -45.14 -16.81
CA ARG A 748 -16.12 -43.74 -16.72
C ARG A 748 -15.05 -43.51 -15.65
N THR A 749 -13.84 -43.11 -16.08
CA THR A 749 -12.79 -42.57 -15.19
C THR A 749 -12.38 -41.14 -15.56
N ILE A 750 -11.67 -40.49 -14.63
CA ILE A 750 -10.93 -39.25 -14.83
C ILE A 750 -9.48 -39.55 -14.46
N GLU A 751 -8.57 -39.35 -15.39
CA GLU A 751 -7.12 -39.41 -15.13
C GLU A 751 -6.63 -38.05 -14.65
N MET A 752 -5.75 -38.03 -13.65
CA MET A 752 -5.26 -36.83 -12.98
C MET A 752 -3.72 -36.75 -13.05
N PRO A 753 -3.13 -35.61 -13.46
CA PRO A 753 -1.68 -35.49 -13.61
C PRO A 753 -0.95 -35.57 -12.26
N ALA A 754 -0.19 -36.66 -12.08
CA ALA A 754 0.61 -36.89 -10.89
C ALA A 754 1.59 -35.73 -10.61
N GLY A 755 1.68 -35.32 -9.35
CA GLY A 755 2.60 -34.28 -8.90
C GLY A 755 2.21 -32.83 -9.26
N GLN A 756 1.01 -32.59 -9.81
CA GLN A 756 0.50 -31.24 -10.08
C GLN A 756 -0.57 -30.82 -9.06
N ASP A 757 -0.68 -29.51 -8.81
CA ASP A 757 -1.78 -28.94 -8.03
C ASP A 757 -3.05 -28.89 -8.88
N ILE A 758 -4.02 -29.76 -8.57
CA ILE A 758 -5.30 -29.84 -9.27
C ILE A 758 -6.37 -29.05 -8.50
N PHE A 759 -7.08 -28.19 -9.21
CA PHE A 759 -8.13 -27.33 -8.68
C PHE A 759 -9.50 -27.63 -9.29
N SER A 760 -10.55 -27.14 -8.62
CA SER A 760 -11.95 -27.24 -9.05
C SER A 760 -12.24 -26.82 -10.49
N THR A 761 -11.42 -25.96 -11.09
CA THR A 761 -11.58 -25.46 -12.46
C THR A 761 -11.02 -26.37 -13.53
N ASP A 762 -10.13 -27.28 -13.16
CA ASP A 762 -9.30 -28.04 -14.09
C ASP A 762 -9.93 -29.41 -14.43
N ILE A 763 -10.97 -29.76 -13.67
CA ILE A 763 -11.73 -31.01 -13.76
C ILE A 763 -12.68 -30.97 -14.96
N ILE A 764 -12.40 -31.82 -15.95
CA ILE A 764 -13.27 -32.10 -17.09
C ILE A 764 -13.86 -33.49 -16.91
N PHE A 765 -15.15 -33.58 -16.59
CA PHE A 765 -15.86 -34.86 -16.56
C PHE A 765 -15.99 -35.44 -17.97
N PRO A 766 -15.80 -36.76 -18.16
CA PRO A 766 -16.16 -37.42 -19.41
C PRO A 766 -17.67 -37.29 -19.67
N PRO A 767 -18.09 -37.33 -20.94
CA PRO A 767 -19.51 -37.33 -21.29
C PRO A 767 -20.23 -38.54 -20.65
N GLU A 768 -21.52 -38.40 -20.36
CA GLU A 768 -22.32 -39.57 -20.03
C GLU A 768 -22.45 -40.44 -21.28
N LEU A 769 -21.96 -41.68 -21.19
CA LEU A 769 -22.24 -42.71 -22.19
C LEU A 769 -23.72 -43.07 -22.10
N ILE A 770 -24.53 -42.42 -22.94
CA ILE A 770 -25.93 -42.79 -23.15
C ILE A 770 -25.94 -44.12 -23.91
N SER A 771 -25.86 -45.21 -23.15
CA SER A 771 -26.18 -46.54 -23.65
C SER A 771 -27.65 -46.56 -24.05
N LEU A 772 -27.90 -46.48 -25.36
CA LEU A 772 -29.20 -46.73 -25.95
C LEU A 772 -29.52 -48.22 -25.80
N LEU A 773 -30.26 -48.54 -24.73
CA LEU A 773 -30.94 -49.81 -24.47
C LEU A 773 -32.42 -49.69 -24.86
#